data_AF-A0A671WLM1-F1
#
_entry.id   AF-A0A671WLM1-F1
#
_cell.length_a   1.000
_cell.length_b   1.000
_cell.length_c   1.000
_cell.angle_alpha   90.00
_cell.angle_beta   90.00
_cell.angle_gamma   90.00
#
_symmetry.space_group_name_H-M   'P 1'
#
loop_
_entity.id
_entity.type
_entity.pdbx_description
1 polymer ?
#
loop_
_entity_poly.entity_id
_entity_poly.type
_entity_poly.pdbx_seq_one_letter_code
_entity_poly.pdbx_strand_id
1 'polypeptide(L)'
;MAHSAPFVTSGQLFLFTLSVNTINKYRTMSLRVTEEVMRRSLHFCSRRFRWHLGRLSATASITDASVSSQQLAHIWRTGQSQTCPPRTLIGSARFYSYDSRPGEDLEEKEPAVIQIAATRHGQRSSPFTDRLVRCGSPSDVLDLTCLYAPTVSQVSHCLTQMWSTTKKMSEEQARYELQLMFEHPAFEKLLQHTMRRVRFMTGEDIAYSLLCMVKLGVPQRSRVVQTFLRASQEKLNDLDEKSLSVLATCLDQIEEGTPNVAALKKGMGLQVETRLPWIKNVVLLQTMMRIVGKDAPLKLKRKLERKALSMTDQFSLPNTLYMISTMATMGFYSKPLLDVCSNKIKENLNVIPFSGQYKLLQSCKQLLYRDLDLLTDMSDHAASMMDIWSNKQLVILLSAFESLLFCPTAIMEAFAERVITNPDALTLRDLLCVLKVYSSLNFDLQHQRQQFLDGLTGALVSYLPRMSEFELLKTVYYLCLLGHFPSAPLEQLLQSSTLEQFKTTVPSYVINHERMFRTVDACLRLDRPQLPQHLTVPPFVLGDLTTSIPSDKPWLSQSLRSLVGDQADTVLQEMVVLENSYVIDGVITKPLTHQPSVTEASEAECRSPAESSQRIAVICTANPFCHGTSHPRGPLAAMTRHLNSLGYDCVTVAEHTLHGMPEEKRMEFLSRQLFPERHGSDTRPETEQLGS
;
A
#
# COMPACT_ATOMS: atom_id res chain seq x y z
N MET A 1 8.39 13.23 -74.71
CA MET A 1 9.15 12.42 -75.68
C MET A 1 9.74 11.23 -74.91
N ALA A 2 9.06 10.08 -75.01
CA ALA A 2 9.56 8.82 -75.59
C ALA A 2 10.50 8.06 -74.62
N HIS A 3 10.00 7.01 -73.94
CA HIS A 3 10.16 5.57 -74.29
C HIS A 3 11.63 5.10 -74.08
N SER A 4 11.98 3.98 -73.43
CA SER A 4 11.30 2.69 -73.27
C SER A 4 12.18 1.75 -72.40
N ALA A 5 11.55 0.93 -71.54
CA ALA A 5 12.08 -0.36 -71.07
C ALA A 5 12.03 -1.41 -72.20
N PRO A 6 12.65 -2.61 -72.08
CA PRO A 6 11.86 -3.81 -71.67
C PRO A 6 12.65 -4.88 -70.86
N PHE A 7 12.05 -5.46 -69.80
CA PHE A 7 11.43 -6.82 -69.66
C PHE A 7 12.41 -8.03 -69.57
N VAL A 8 12.52 -8.79 -68.46
CA VAL A 8 11.64 -9.85 -67.84
C VAL A 8 12.26 -11.27 -68.06
N THR A 9 12.29 -12.28 -67.17
CA THR A 9 11.29 -12.84 -66.21
C THR A 9 11.91 -13.81 -65.18
N SER A 10 11.22 -13.89 -64.04
CA SER A 10 10.83 -15.03 -63.18
C SER A 10 11.80 -16.08 -62.61
N GLY A 11 11.71 -16.19 -61.28
CA GLY A 11 12.01 -17.38 -60.49
C GLY A 11 11.64 -17.22 -59.00
N GLN A 12 10.36 -16.94 -58.68
CA GLN A 12 9.81 -17.08 -57.33
C GLN A 12 9.59 -18.56 -57.00
N LEU A 13 10.16 -19.06 -55.90
CA LEU A 13 9.55 -19.88 -54.84
C LEU A 13 10.67 -20.55 -54.03
N PHE A 14 10.44 -20.76 -52.73
CA PHE A 14 11.35 -21.31 -51.70
C PHE A 14 12.29 -20.32 -51.02
N LEU A 15 11.74 -19.57 -50.04
CA LEU A 15 12.26 -19.48 -48.66
C LEU A 15 11.28 -18.66 -47.78
N PHE A 16 9.99 -18.95 -47.89
CA PHE A 16 8.96 -18.56 -46.92
C PHE A 16 8.76 -19.73 -45.95
N THR A 17 9.64 -19.89 -44.97
CA THR A 17 9.43 -20.82 -43.83
C THR A 17 10.34 -20.60 -42.62
N LEU A 18 10.95 -19.42 -42.48
CA LEU A 18 11.80 -19.07 -41.32
C LEU A 18 11.51 -17.63 -40.85
N SER A 19 10.25 -17.31 -40.50
CA SER A 19 9.95 -16.03 -39.82
C SER A 19 8.68 -16.02 -38.95
N VAL A 20 8.04 -17.16 -38.69
CA VAL A 20 6.80 -17.20 -37.89
C VAL A 20 7.03 -17.73 -36.47
N ASN A 21 8.02 -18.61 -36.25
CA ASN A 21 8.32 -19.15 -34.92
C ASN A 21 9.14 -18.19 -34.03
N THR A 22 9.97 -17.32 -34.61
CA THR A 22 10.75 -16.35 -33.82
C THR A 22 9.89 -15.19 -33.34
N ILE A 23 8.92 -14.73 -34.17
CA ILE A 23 7.98 -13.66 -33.81
C ILE A 23 6.97 -14.14 -32.76
N ASN A 24 6.49 -15.39 -32.84
CA ASN A 24 5.62 -15.94 -31.80
C ASN A 24 6.33 -16.13 -30.46
N LYS A 25 7.62 -16.51 -30.45
CA LYS A 25 8.41 -16.71 -29.22
C LYS A 25 8.71 -15.39 -28.47
N TYR A 26 8.94 -14.29 -29.20
CA TYR A 26 9.06 -12.95 -28.60
C TYR A 26 7.72 -12.38 -28.11
N ARG A 27 6.59 -12.73 -28.77
CA ARG A 27 5.24 -12.38 -28.30
C ARG A 27 4.84 -13.13 -27.03
N THR A 28 5.18 -14.42 -26.90
CA THR A 28 4.88 -15.22 -25.68
C THR A 28 5.78 -14.88 -24.49
N MET A 29 7.04 -14.47 -24.72
CA MET A 29 7.93 -14.01 -23.65
C MET A 29 7.56 -12.62 -23.13
N SER A 30 7.15 -11.69 -24.00
CA SER A 30 6.72 -10.35 -23.59
C SER A 30 5.43 -10.37 -22.75
N LEU A 31 4.47 -11.24 -23.08
CA LEU A 31 3.23 -11.44 -22.31
C LEU A 31 3.46 -12.10 -20.95
N ARG A 32 4.37 -13.08 -20.84
CA ARG A 32 4.71 -13.72 -19.55
C ARG A 32 5.49 -12.81 -18.60
N VAL A 33 6.29 -11.89 -19.14
CA VAL A 33 7.05 -10.92 -18.34
C VAL A 33 6.14 -9.80 -17.80
N THR A 34 5.09 -9.39 -18.54
CA THR A 34 4.10 -8.41 -18.06
C THR A 34 3.13 -9.00 -17.04
N GLU A 35 2.72 -10.27 -17.20
CA GLU A 35 1.86 -10.98 -16.26
C GLU A 35 2.56 -11.22 -14.90
N GLU A 36 3.86 -11.55 -14.90
CA GLU A 36 4.64 -11.80 -13.69
C GLU A 36 5.02 -10.50 -12.94
N VAL A 37 5.19 -9.38 -13.65
CA VAL A 37 5.37 -8.05 -13.04
C VAL A 37 4.08 -7.59 -12.36
N MET A 38 2.89 -7.82 -12.96
CA MET A 38 1.61 -7.54 -12.29
C MET A 38 1.34 -8.47 -11.10
N ARG A 39 1.71 -9.75 -11.18
CA ARG A 39 1.59 -10.72 -10.07
C ARG A 39 2.39 -10.29 -8.83
N ARG A 40 3.52 -9.61 -9.03
CA ARG A 40 4.44 -9.16 -7.98
C ARG A 40 4.02 -7.85 -7.32
N SER A 41 3.43 -6.91 -8.06
CA SER A 41 2.81 -5.70 -7.48
C SER A 41 1.61 -6.02 -6.58
N LEU A 42 0.95 -7.16 -6.81
CA LEU A 42 -0.33 -7.51 -6.16
C LEU A 42 -0.21 -8.49 -4.98
N HIS A 43 0.95 -9.13 -4.80
CA HIS A 43 1.24 -9.87 -3.57
C HIS A 43 1.45 -8.94 -2.35
N PHE A 44 1.74 -7.65 -2.59
CA PHE A 44 1.87 -6.64 -1.54
C PHE A 44 0.51 -6.03 -1.10
N CYS A 45 -0.51 -6.06 -1.96
CA CYS A 45 -1.86 -5.57 -1.63
C CYS A 45 -2.72 -6.63 -0.92
N SER A 46 -2.52 -7.93 -1.19
CA SER A 46 -3.35 -9.01 -0.62
C SER A 46 -2.94 -9.48 0.78
N ARG A 47 -1.71 -9.21 1.24
CA ARG A 47 -1.27 -9.55 2.61
C ARG A 47 -1.71 -8.56 3.71
N ARG A 48 -2.26 -7.39 3.35
CA ARG A 48 -2.74 -6.39 4.33
C ARG A 48 -4.23 -6.47 4.66
N PHE A 49 -5.02 -7.27 3.95
CA PHE A 49 -6.46 -7.41 4.19
C PHE A 49 -6.87 -8.50 5.20
N ARG A 50 -5.92 -9.19 5.86
CA ARG A 50 -6.22 -10.20 6.90
C ARG A 50 -6.23 -9.67 8.35
N TRP A 51 -6.14 -8.35 8.57
CA TRP A 51 -6.05 -7.79 9.93
C TRP A 51 -7.26 -6.97 10.41
N HIS A 52 -8.42 -7.11 9.76
CA HIS A 52 -9.67 -6.52 10.27
C HIS A 52 -10.62 -7.51 10.97
N LEU A 53 -10.19 -8.74 11.25
CA LEU A 53 -10.99 -9.70 12.03
C LEU A 53 -10.17 -10.29 13.18
N GLY A 54 -9.85 -9.46 14.18
CA GLY A 54 -9.02 -9.92 15.30
C GLY A 54 -8.78 -8.89 16.40
N ARG A 55 -9.78 -8.07 16.73
CA ARG A 55 -9.85 -7.33 18.01
C ARG A 55 -11.30 -7.18 18.46
N LEU A 56 -11.86 -8.27 18.95
CA LEU A 56 -12.93 -8.23 19.94
C LEU A 56 -12.34 -8.89 21.20
N SER A 57 -12.04 -8.07 22.20
CA SER A 57 -11.73 -8.53 23.54
C SER A 57 -13.03 -9.01 24.17
N ALA A 58 -13.13 -10.30 24.47
CA ALA A 58 -14.14 -10.81 25.38
C ALA A 58 -13.55 -10.83 26.80
N THR A 59 -13.89 -9.81 27.58
CA THR A 59 -13.89 -9.87 29.05
C THR A 59 -15.28 -10.31 29.49
N ALA A 60 -15.43 -11.55 29.96
CA ALA A 60 -16.44 -11.94 30.93
C ALA A 60 -16.03 -13.27 31.58
N SER A 61 -15.73 -13.21 32.87
CA SER A 61 -15.71 -14.34 33.78
C SER A 61 -17.13 -14.85 34.00
N ILE A 62 -17.31 -16.17 34.14
CA ILE A 62 -18.12 -16.85 35.17
C ILE A 62 -17.82 -18.36 35.11
N THR A 63 -17.96 -18.96 36.28
CA THR A 63 -17.46 -20.19 36.91
C THR A 63 -17.98 -21.55 36.41
N ASP A 64 -17.14 -22.56 36.66
CA ASP A 64 -17.38 -23.96 37.00
C ASP A 64 -18.44 -24.81 36.25
N ALA A 65 -17.96 -25.86 35.58
CA ALA A 65 -18.29 -27.24 35.91
C ALA A 65 -17.37 -28.23 35.15
N SER A 66 -16.71 -29.09 35.92
CA SER A 66 -16.01 -30.31 35.51
C SER A 66 -16.90 -31.25 34.69
N VAL A 67 -16.35 -31.98 33.71
CA VAL A 67 -16.46 -33.45 33.57
C VAL A 67 -15.41 -33.95 32.56
N SER A 68 -14.79 -35.07 32.93
CA SER A 68 -13.78 -35.85 32.24
C SER A 68 -14.33 -36.63 31.03
N SER A 69 -13.44 -36.96 30.08
CA SER A 69 -13.33 -38.33 29.55
C SER A 69 -12.08 -38.47 28.69
N GLN A 70 -11.13 -39.20 29.26
CA GLN A 70 -10.09 -39.93 28.55
C GLN A 70 -10.75 -40.95 27.62
N GLN A 71 -10.17 -41.21 26.44
CA GLN A 71 -9.91 -42.55 25.88
C GLN A 71 -9.63 -42.49 24.36
N LEU A 72 -8.39 -42.80 23.98
CA LEU A 72 -8.01 -43.95 23.15
C LEU A 72 -6.63 -43.74 22.52
N ALA A 73 -5.62 -44.36 23.14
CA ALA A 73 -4.37 -44.74 22.52
C ALA A 73 -4.28 -46.28 22.52
N HIS A 74 -3.52 -46.80 21.54
CA HIS A 74 -3.09 -48.20 21.36
C HIS A 74 -4.15 -49.10 20.68
N ILE A 75 -3.83 -50.10 19.84
CA ILE A 75 -2.70 -51.03 19.66
C ILE A 75 -2.74 -51.44 18.16
N TRP A 76 -1.65 -51.63 17.40
CA TRP A 76 -0.98 -52.94 17.22
C TRP A 76 0.37 -52.82 16.50
N ARG A 77 1.31 -53.62 17.02
CA ARG A 77 2.71 -53.79 16.61
C ARG A 77 2.94 -55.30 16.52
N THR A 78 3.47 -55.77 15.40
CA THR A 78 4.19 -57.04 15.18
C THR A 78 4.94 -56.83 13.85
N GLY A 79 6.23 -57.07 13.65
CA GLY A 79 7.24 -57.81 14.41
C GLY A 79 7.79 -58.93 13.52
N GLN A 80 8.77 -58.64 12.65
CA GLN A 80 9.74 -59.63 12.17
C GLN A 80 10.99 -58.96 11.59
N SER A 81 12.13 -59.58 11.85
CA SER A 81 13.48 -59.05 11.75
C SER A 81 14.32 -59.78 10.70
N GLN A 82 15.41 -59.10 10.29
CA GLN A 82 16.63 -59.58 9.61
C GLN A 82 16.64 -59.59 8.07
N THR A 83 17.46 -58.71 7.49
CA THR A 83 18.71 -59.06 6.75
C THR A 83 19.33 -57.78 6.14
N CYS A 84 20.63 -57.53 6.37
CA CYS A 84 21.42 -56.56 5.60
C CYS A 84 21.70 -57.12 4.20
N PRO A 85 21.69 -56.30 3.12
CA PRO A 85 22.94 -55.76 2.53
C PRO A 85 22.71 -54.43 1.74
N PRO A 86 23.62 -53.92 0.87
CA PRO A 86 25.01 -53.50 1.07
C PRO A 86 25.23 -51.98 0.79
N ARG A 87 26.47 -51.52 0.99
CA ARG A 87 27.02 -50.22 0.54
C ARG A 87 26.55 -49.83 -0.88
N THR A 88 25.96 -48.64 -1.02
CA THR A 88 25.81 -48.00 -2.33
C THR A 88 25.98 -46.48 -2.25
N LEU A 89 26.93 -46.01 -3.06
CA LEU A 89 27.22 -44.67 -3.59
C LEU A 89 26.68 -43.41 -2.90
N ILE A 90 27.67 -42.56 -2.57
CA ILE A 90 27.58 -41.11 -2.41
C ILE A 90 26.85 -40.50 -3.63
N GLY A 91 25.59 -40.15 -3.45
CA GLY A 91 24.81 -39.35 -4.39
C GLY A 91 25.03 -37.87 -4.11
N SER A 92 25.81 -37.21 -4.97
CA SER A 92 25.81 -35.76 -5.13
C SER A 92 24.40 -35.34 -5.57
N ALA A 93 23.60 -34.85 -4.63
CA ALA A 93 22.31 -34.23 -4.94
C ALA A 93 22.59 -32.84 -5.53
N ARG A 94 22.54 -32.75 -6.86
CA ARG A 94 22.53 -31.50 -7.62
C ARG A 94 21.40 -30.62 -7.13
N PHE A 95 21.75 -29.38 -6.80
CA PHE A 95 20.83 -28.35 -6.32
C PHE A 95 19.90 -27.92 -7.45
N TYR A 96 18.62 -28.25 -7.34
CA TYR A 96 17.55 -27.53 -8.05
C TYR A 96 16.33 -27.42 -7.13
N SER A 97 16.05 -26.20 -6.65
CA SER A 97 14.68 -25.74 -6.32
C SER A 97 14.64 -24.22 -6.11
N TYR A 98 14.13 -23.53 -7.14
CA TYR A 98 13.07 -22.50 -7.20
C TYR A 98 12.92 -21.31 -6.21
N ASP A 99 12.47 -20.20 -6.82
CA ASP A 99 11.81 -18.96 -6.33
C ASP A 99 12.53 -17.99 -5.37
N SER A 100 13.16 -16.97 -5.97
CA SER A 100 13.43 -15.68 -5.30
C SER A 100 12.61 -14.57 -5.96
N ARG A 101 11.84 -13.87 -5.12
CA ARG A 101 11.02 -12.69 -5.43
C ARG A 101 11.93 -11.49 -5.78
N PRO A 102 11.57 -10.60 -6.71
CA PRO A 102 12.25 -9.33 -6.88
C PRO A 102 11.67 -8.34 -5.87
N GLY A 103 12.55 -7.72 -5.09
CA GLY A 103 12.25 -6.44 -4.47
C GLY A 103 12.46 -5.35 -5.50
N GLU A 104 11.48 -4.47 -5.68
CA GLU A 104 11.69 -3.17 -6.32
C GLU A 104 12.58 -2.33 -5.38
N ASP A 105 13.89 -2.34 -5.63
CA ASP A 105 14.80 -1.36 -5.06
C ASP A 105 14.58 -0.03 -5.80
N LEU A 106 13.63 0.77 -5.32
CA LEU A 106 13.77 2.23 -5.38
C LEU A 106 15.05 2.54 -4.59
N GLU A 107 15.98 3.27 -5.21
CA GLU A 107 17.21 3.75 -4.58
C GLU A 107 16.91 4.50 -3.26
N GLU A 108 16.75 3.75 -2.16
CA GLU A 108 17.11 4.25 -0.86
C GLU A 108 18.62 4.41 -0.90
N LYS A 109 19.09 5.65 -0.90
CA LYS A 109 20.37 5.95 -0.24
C LYS A 109 20.24 5.44 1.19
N GLU A 110 20.60 4.17 1.40
CA GLU A 110 21.10 3.71 2.68
C GLU A 110 22.13 4.75 3.14
N PRO A 111 22.16 5.12 4.45
CA PRO A 111 23.25 5.96 4.93
C PRO A 111 24.55 5.27 4.50
N ALA A 112 25.51 6.05 4.02
CA ALA A 112 26.75 5.58 3.40
C ALA A 112 27.57 4.64 4.31
N VAL A 113 27.14 3.39 4.47
CA VAL A 113 27.69 2.43 5.43
C VAL A 113 28.39 1.27 4.71
N ILE A 114 28.35 1.22 3.37
CA ILE A 114 29.24 0.37 2.58
C ILE A 114 29.96 1.21 1.50
N GLN A 115 30.59 2.30 1.94
CA GLN A 115 31.86 2.69 1.33
C GLN A 115 32.93 2.25 2.32
N ILE A 116 33.66 1.18 1.98
CA ILE A 116 34.97 0.95 2.58
C ILE A 116 35.86 2.05 1.99
N ALA A 117 35.75 3.25 2.55
CA ALA A 117 36.77 4.25 2.41
C ALA A 117 37.97 3.72 3.19
N ALA A 118 39.06 3.52 2.47
CA ALA A 118 40.36 3.24 3.01
C ALA A 118 40.77 4.33 4.01
N THR A 119 40.44 4.15 5.29
CA THR A 119 41.00 4.93 6.40
C THR A 119 41.24 4.04 7.60
N ARG A 120 42.14 3.06 7.42
CA ARG A 120 43.03 2.60 8.48
C ARG A 120 44.46 2.76 7.98
N HIS A 121 44.97 3.99 7.99
CA HIS A 121 46.41 4.20 7.88
C HIS A 121 47.07 3.64 9.15
N GLY A 122 47.79 2.54 9.00
CA GLY A 122 48.63 1.99 10.07
C GLY A 122 48.84 0.48 10.11
N GLN A 123 48.23 -0.33 9.24
CA GLN A 123 48.55 -1.77 9.15
C GLN A 123 49.09 -2.11 7.76
N ARG A 124 50.29 -2.70 7.71
CA ARG A 124 50.88 -3.26 6.48
C ARG A 124 49.83 -4.15 5.82
N SER A 125 49.32 -3.74 4.65
CA SER A 125 48.34 -4.53 3.91
C SER A 125 48.96 -5.88 3.57
N SER A 126 48.27 -6.96 3.92
CA SER A 126 48.75 -8.30 3.57
C SER A 126 48.61 -8.48 2.05
N PRO A 127 49.52 -9.20 1.37
CA PRO A 127 49.44 -9.44 -0.07
C PRO A 127 48.13 -10.12 -0.49
N PHE A 128 47.48 -10.82 0.45
CA PHE A 128 46.14 -11.38 0.28
C PHE A 128 45.07 -10.28 0.17
N THR A 129 45.06 -9.30 1.08
CA THR A 129 44.08 -8.20 1.10
C THR A 129 44.15 -7.36 -0.17
N ASP A 130 45.36 -7.06 -0.64
CA ASP A 130 45.57 -6.27 -1.87
C ASP A 130 45.06 -7.01 -3.12
N ARG A 131 45.20 -8.34 -3.15
CA ARG A 131 44.67 -9.19 -4.22
C ARG A 131 43.15 -9.33 -4.13
N LEU A 132 42.59 -9.44 -2.92
CA LEU A 132 41.16 -9.58 -2.70
C LEU A 132 40.38 -8.37 -3.23
N VAL A 133 40.89 -7.15 -3.02
CA VAL A 133 40.26 -5.92 -3.53
C VAL A 133 40.24 -5.86 -5.05
N ARG A 134 41.15 -6.57 -5.73
CA ARG A 134 41.25 -6.63 -7.20
C ARG A 134 40.37 -7.72 -7.82
N CYS A 135 39.75 -8.61 -7.03
CA CYS A 135 38.81 -9.61 -7.54
C CYS A 135 37.58 -8.93 -8.15
N GLY A 136 37.24 -9.29 -9.38
CA GLY A 136 36.10 -8.75 -10.13
C GLY A 136 34.84 -9.61 -10.04
N SER A 137 34.98 -10.88 -9.67
CA SER A 137 33.88 -11.84 -9.51
C SER A 137 33.95 -12.62 -8.20
N PRO A 138 32.84 -13.25 -7.74
CA PRO A 138 32.87 -14.21 -6.64
C PRO A 138 33.80 -15.41 -6.91
N SER A 139 33.90 -15.82 -8.18
CA SER A 139 34.77 -16.92 -8.62
C SER A 139 36.25 -16.58 -8.43
N ASP A 140 36.66 -15.34 -8.77
CA ASP A 140 38.04 -14.86 -8.55
C ASP A 140 38.43 -14.89 -7.07
N VAL A 141 37.47 -14.56 -6.18
CA VAL A 141 37.67 -14.62 -4.73
C VAL A 141 37.89 -16.07 -4.30
N LEU A 142 37.16 -17.02 -4.86
CA LEU A 142 37.35 -18.45 -4.57
C LEU A 142 38.69 -18.97 -5.07
N ASP A 143 39.11 -18.60 -6.27
CA ASP A 143 40.43 -18.94 -6.80
C ASP A 143 41.54 -18.39 -5.90
N LEU A 144 41.38 -17.17 -5.39
CA LEU A 144 42.30 -16.58 -4.43
C LEU A 144 42.38 -17.40 -3.12
N THR A 145 41.24 -17.94 -2.64
CA THR A 145 41.23 -18.83 -1.45
C THR A 145 41.82 -20.21 -1.70
N CYS A 146 41.99 -20.62 -2.95
CA CYS A 146 42.76 -21.82 -3.30
C CYS A 146 44.27 -21.55 -3.21
N LEU A 147 44.70 -20.33 -3.55
CA LEU A 147 46.12 -19.92 -3.55
C LEU A 147 46.63 -19.54 -2.16
N TYR A 148 45.74 -19.01 -1.30
CA TYR A 148 46.06 -18.57 0.05
C TYR A 148 45.07 -19.16 1.04
N ALA A 149 45.54 -19.64 2.20
CA ALA A 149 44.67 -20.03 3.29
C ALA A 149 44.21 -18.77 4.07
N PRO A 150 42.94 -18.33 3.94
CA PRO A 150 42.48 -17.12 4.61
C PRO A 150 42.44 -17.31 6.13
N THR A 151 42.80 -16.26 6.87
CA THR A 151 42.57 -16.20 8.31
C THR A 151 41.08 -16.05 8.62
N VAL A 152 40.71 -16.24 9.90
CA VAL A 152 39.31 -16.20 10.37
C VAL A 152 38.62 -14.88 10.03
N SER A 153 39.30 -13.74 10.16
CA SER A 153 38.76 -12.42 9.77
C SER A 153 38.77 -12.21 8.25
N GLN A 154 39.77 -12.73 7.54
CA GLN A 154 39.85 -12.63 6.08
C GLN A 154 38.69 -13.35 5.38
N VAL A 155 38.12 -14.40 5.97
CA VAL A 155 36.94 -15.05 5.38
C VAL A 155 35.72 -14.12 5.35
N SER A 156 35.52 -13.31 6.40
CA SER A 156 34.47 -12.28 6.41
C SER A 156 34.66 -11.29 5.26
N HIS A 157 35.90 -10.87 5.01
CA HIS A 157 36.24 -10.02 3.87
C HIS A 157 36.01 -10.70 2.52
N CYS A 158 36.32 -12.01 2.39
CA CYS A 158 36.03 -12.76 1.15
C CYS A 158 34.54 -12.75 0.84
N LEU A 159 33.69 -13.11 1.81
CA LEU A 159 32.24 -13.13 1.64
C LEU A 159 31.68 -11.73 1.34
N THR A 160 32.22 -10.71 2.01
CA THR A 160 31.86 -9.32 1.76
C THR A 160 32.24 -8.88 0.35
N GLN A 161 33.41 -9.28 -0.15
CA GLN A 161 33.86 -8.95 -1.49
C GLN A 161 33.08 -9.70 -2.57
N MET A 162 32.73 -10.96 -2.35
CA MET A 162 31.82 -11.72 -3.22
C MET A 162 30.49 -11.00 -3.35
N TRP A 163 29.89 -10.60 -2.22
CA TRP A 163 28.64 -9.85 -2.23
C TRP A 163 28.77 -8.48 -2.92
N SER A 164 29.85 -7.74 -2.62
CA SER A 164 30.07 -6.39 -3.16
C SER A 164 30.27 -6.38 -4.68
N THR A 165 30.92 -7.42 -5.22
CA THR A 165 31.13 -7.60 -6.66
C THR A 165 29.81 -7.99 -7.33
N THR A 166 29.08 -8.97 -6.79
CA THR A 166 27.75 -9.35 -7.31
C THR A 166 26.76 -8.18 -7.31
N LYS A 167 26.75 -7.34 -6.27
CA LYS A 167 25.85 -6.17 -6.17
C LYS A 167 26.06 -5.15 -7.30
N LYS A 168 27.27 -5.08 -7.88
CA LYS A 168 27.61 -4.14 -8.96
C LYS A 168 27.28 -4.67 -10.36
N MET A 169 26.91 -5.94 -10.48
CA MET A 169 26.64 -6.61 -11.74
C MET A 169 25.18 -6.38 -12.20
N SER A 170 24.93 -6.54 -13.50
CA SER A 170 23.55 -6.61 -14.02
C SER A 170 22.85 -7.86 -13.48
N GLU A 171 21.51 -7.88 -13.47
CA GLU A 171 20.75 -8.99 -12.89
C GLU A 171 21.03 -10.33 -13.58
N GLU A 172 21.21 -10.33 -14.91
CA GLU A 172 21.56 -11.53 -15.69
C GLU A 172 22.98 -12.02 -15.36
N GLN A 173 23.93 -11.10 -15.28
CA GLN A 173 25.31 -11.41 -14.94
C GLN A 173 25.44 -11.92 -13.50
N ALA A 174 24.75 -11.29 -12.54
CA ALA A 174 24.72 -11.70 -11.14
C ALA A 174 24.18 -13.13 -11.00
N ARG A 175 23.12 -13.50 -11.74
CA ARG A 175 22.58 -14.87 -11.73
C ARG A 175 23.61 -15.89 -12.21
N TYR A 176 24.28 -15.60 -13.33
CA TYR A 176 25.29 -16.49 -13.90
C TYR A 176 26.50 -16.66 -12.96
N GLU A 177 27.03 -15.57 -12.42
CA GLU A 177 28.17 -15.60 -11.49
C GLU A 177 27.84 -16.30 -10.17
N LEU A 178 26.62 -16.13 -9.64
CA LEU A 178 26.19 -16.87 -8.46
C LEU A 178 26.11 -18.38 -8.75
N GLN A 179 25.63 -18.78 -9.93
CA GLN A 179 25.63 -20.19 -10.31
C GLN A 179 27.06 -20.77 -10.33
N LEU A 180 28.00 -20.05 -10.97
CA LEU A 180 29.42 -20.46 -10.99
C LEU A 180 30.01 -20.57 -9.59
N MET A 181 29.71 -19.62 -8.70
CA MET A 181 30.15 -19.63 -7.31
C MET A 181 29.67 -20.89 -6.57
N PHE A 182 28.40 -21.29 -6.75
CA PHE A 182 27.85 -22.50 -6.10
C PHE A 182 28.43 -23.81 -6.69
N GLU A 183 28.78 -23.81 -7.98
CA GLU A 183 29.42 -24.96 -8.64
C GLU A 183 30.92 -25.07 -8.30
N HIS A 184 31.54 -23.98 -7.85
CA HIS A 184 32.97 -23.91 -7.59
C HIS A 184 33.38 -24.72 -6.34
N PRO A 185 34.35 -25.65 -6.44
CA PRO A 185 34.67 -26.62 -5.38
C PRO A 185 35.26 -25.98 -4.10
N ALA A 186 35.80 -24.76 -4.20
CA ALA A 186 36.32 -24.03 -3.05
C ALA A 186 35.23 -23.36 -2.20
N PHE A 187 34.02 -23.13 -2.73
CA PHE A 187 32.97 -22.44 -2.00
C PHE A 187 32.49 -23.23 -0.78
N GLU A 188 32.19 -24.51 -0.96
CA GLU A 188 31.84 -25.41 0.15
C GLU A 188 32.99 -25.52 1.16
N LYS A 189 34.24 -25.60 0.69
CA LYS A 189 35.43 -25.65 1.57
C LYS A 189 35.55 -24.38 2.41
N LEU A 190 35.32 -23.21 1.81
CA LEU A 190 35.32 -21.92 2.49
C LEU A 190 34.25 -21.92 3.58
N LEU A 191 32.99 -22.22 3.26
CA LEU A 191 31.88 -22.24 4.23
C LEU A 191 32.12 -23.24 5.38
N GLN A 192 32.64 -24.44 5.08
CA GLN A 192 32.98 -25.44 6.09
C GLN A 192 34.14 -24.98 6.99
N HIS A 193 35.16 -24.35 6.42
CA HIS A 193 36.27 -23.76 7.18
C HIS A 193 35.76 -22.71 8.15
N THR A 194 34.91 -21.80 7.68
CA THR A 194 34.34 -20.72 8.49
C THR A 194 33.44 -21.27 9.59
N MET A 195 32.58 -22.23 9.28
CA MET A 195 31.68 -22.85 10.26
C MET A 195 32.45 -23.46 11.45
N ARG A 196 33.60 -24.10 11.21
CA ARG A 196 34.44 -24.69 12.28
C ARG A 196 35.14 -23.64 13.14
N ARG A 197 35.35 -22.43 12.62
CA ARG A 197 36.14 -21.39 13.27
C ARG A 197 35.33 -20.18 13.72
N VAL A 198 34.01 -20.18 13.51
CA VAL A 198 33.10 -19.06 13.85
C VAL A 198 33.22 -18.58 15.30
N ARG A 199 33.47 -19.47 16.26
CA ARG A 199 33.68 -19.11 17.67
C ARG A 199 34.87 -18.16 17.89
N PHE A 200 35.84 -18.15 16.98
CA PHE A 200 37.02 -17.28 17.02
C PHE A 200 36.86 -16.00 16.19
N MET A 201 35.75 -15.84 15.46
CA MET A 201 35.46 -14.62 14.71
C MET A 201 35.04 -13.49 15.65
N THR A 202 35.33 -12.24 15.29
CA THR A 202 34.79 -11.08 16.02
C THR A 202 33.28 -10.98 15.82
N GLY A 203 32.59 -10.26 16.71
CA GLY A 203 31.16 -10.01 16.56
C GLY A 203 30.78 -9.35 15.23
N GLU A 204 31.61 -8.39 14.79
CA GLU A 204 31.51 -7.73 13.49
C GLU A 204 31.62 -8.75 12.35
N ASP A 205 32.69 -9.57 12.34
CA ASP A 205 32.91 -10.57 11.31
C ASP A 205 31.76 -11.58 11.20
N ILE A 206 31.17 -11.98 12.33
CA ILE A 206 30.03 -12.89 12.36
C ILE A 206 28.81 -12.22 11.70
N ALA A 207 28.48 -10.98 12.08
CA ALA A 207 27.31 -10.27 11.57
C ALA A 207 27.42 -10.02 10.05
N TYR A 208 28.57 -9.54 9.57
CA TYR A 208 28.79 -9.30 8.14
C TYR A 208 28.84 -10.61 7.34
N SER A 209 29.51 -11.64 7.83
CA SER A 209 29.55 -12.94 7.14
C SER A 209 28.15 -13.55 7.03
N LEU A 210 27.35 -13.48 8.09
CA LEU A 210 25.98 -13.97 8.10
C LEU A 210 25.11 -13.23 7.07
N LEU A 211 25.16 -11.88 7.06
CA LEU A 211 24.44 -11.08 6.08
C LEU A 211 24.86 -11.42 4.64
N CYS A 212 26.16 -11.51 4.38
CA CYS A 212 26.68 -11.81 3.05
C CYS A 212 26.27 -13.22 2.59
N MET A 213 26.32 -14.23 3.46
CA MET A 213 25.84 -15.58 3.11
C MET A 213 24.35 -15.57 2.74
N VAL A 214 23.51 -14.88 3.49
CA VAL A 214 22.07 -14.76 3.17
C VAL A 214 21.85 -14.03 1.85
N LYS A 215 22.57 -12.91 1.62
CA LYS A 215 22.49 -12.12 0.38
C LYS A 215 23.01 -12.86 -0.86
N LEU A 216 24.03 -13.70 -0.70
CA LEU A 216 24.57 -14.55 -1.75
C LEU A 216 23.69 -15.79 -2.04
N GLY A 217 22.58 -15.96 -1.32
CA GLY A 217 21.62 -17.04 -1.56
C GLY A 217 21.95 -18.36 -0.87
N VAL A 218 22.86 -18.37 0.12
CA VAL A 218 23.12 -19.58 0.92
C VAL A 218 21.83 -19.99 1.63
N PRO A 219 21.37 -21.25 1.53
CA PRO A 219 20.09 -21.67 2.08
C PRO A 219 19.98 -21.36 3.58
N GLN A 220 18.90 -20.70 3.99
CA GLN A 220 18.72 -20.20 5.35
C GLN A 220 18.66 -21.32 6.41
N ARG A 221 18.19 -22.51 6.02
CA ARG A 221 18.13 -23.71 6.86
C ARG A 221 19.43 -24.53 6.86
N SER A 222 20.44 -24.09 6.11
CA SER A 222 21.74 -24.77 6.06
C SER A 222 22.42 -24.74 7.42
N ARG A 223 23.26 -25.77 7.68
CA ARG A 223 24.01 -25.87 8.93
C ARG A 223 24.93 -24.66 9.15
N VAL A 224 25.53 -24.11 8.10
CA VAL A 224 26.42 -22.94 8.21
C VAL A 224 25.66 -21.71 8.70
N VAL A 225 24.52 -21.37 8.10
CA VAL A 225 23.70 -20.22 8.52
C VAL A 225 23.21 -20.40 9.95
N GLN A 226 22.72 -21.60 10.31
CA GLN A 226 22.26 -21.88 11.67
C GLN A 226 23.38 -21.84 12.72
N THR A 227 24.61 -22.23 12.34
CA THR A 227 25.78 -22.12 13.23
C THR A 227 26.15 -20.66 13.46
N PHE A 228 26.09 -19.83 12.42
CA PHE A 228 26.33 -18.39 12.55
C PHE A 228 25.26 -17.69 13.38
N LEU A 229 23.98 -18.02 13.20
CA LEU A 229 22.91 -17.51 14.04
C LEU A 229 23.15 -17.83 15.52
N ARG A 230 23.58 -19.05 15.84
CA ARG A 230 23.94 -19.43 17.22
C ARG A 230 25.17 -18.66 17.73
N ALA A 231 26.21 -18.53 16.92
CA ALA A 231 27.40 -17.77 17.29
C ALA A 231 27.08 -16.27 17.54
N SER A 232 26.16 -15.69 16.77
CA SER A 232 25.63 -14.34 17.02
C SER A 232 24.88 -14.26 18.34
N GLN A 233 24.15 -15.31 18.76
CA GLN A 233 23.48 -15.34 20.07
C GLN A 233 24.49 -15.37 21.22
N GLU A 234 25.50 -16.23 21.12
CA GLU A 234 26.54 -16.38 22.15
C GLU A 234 27.33 -15.08 22.36
N LYS A 235 27.61 -14.35 21.27
CA LYS A 235 28.38 -13.09 21.31
C LYS A 235 27.51 -11.83 21.30
N LEU A 236 26.21 -11.96 21.54
CA LEU A 236 25.26 -10.85 21.39
C LEU A 236 25.61 -9.65 22.29
N ASN A 237 26.13 -9.92 23.49
CA ASN A 237 26.52 -8.89 24.45
C ASN A 237 27.72 -8.05 23.98
N ASP A 238 28.58 -8.63 23.16
CA ASP A 238 29.82 -8.02 22.65
C ASP A 238 29.60 -7.26 21.33
N LEU A 239 28.41 -7.34 20.74
CA LEU A 239 28.11 -6.65 19.50
C LEU A 239 28.00 -5.14 19.72
N ASP A 240 28.74 -4.39 18.92
CA ASP A 240 28.59 -2.95 18.84
C ASP A 240 27.30 -2.57 18.09
N GLU A 241 27.01 -1.28 18.05
CA GLU A 241 25.78 -0.73 17.47
C GLU A 241 25.68 -1.02 15.97
N LYS A 242 26.81 -0.95 15.26
CA LYS A 242 26.93 -1.24 13.83
C LYS A 242 26.65 -2.71 13.56
N SER A 243 27.25 -3.62 14.31
CA SER A 243 27.05 -5.06 14.16
C SER A 243 25.62 -5.47 14.51
N LEU A 244 25.00 -4.84 15.52
CA LEU A 244 23.58 -5.06 15.85
C LEU A 244 22.66 -4.60 14.72
N SER A 245 22.95 -3.48 14.06
CA SER A 245 22.19 -2.98 12.90
C SER A 245 22.31 -3.90 11.69
N VAL A 246 23.51 -4.38 11.39
CA VAL A 246 23.76 -5.37 10.31
C VAL A 246 23.04 -6.68 10.61
N LEU A 247 23.10 -7.15 11.86
CA LEU A 247 22.42 -8.35 12.30
C LEU A 247 20.89 -8.19 12.21
N ALA A 248 20.31 -7.08 12.66
CA ALA A 248 18.87 -6.80 12.52
C ALA A 248 18.41 -6.88 11.06
N THR A 249 19.14 -6.18 10.18
CA THR A 249 18.91 -6.18 8.73
C THR A 249 18.97 -7.58 8.13
N CYS A 250 19.88 -8.43 8.62
CA CYS A 250 19.99 -9.82 8.19
C CYS A 250 18.80 -10.65 8.67
N LEU A 251 18.38 -10.50 9.94
CA LEU A 251 17.29 -11.28 10.52
C LEU A 251 15.94 -10.99 9.87
N ASP A 252 15.73 -9.77 9.37
CA ASP A 252 14.52 -9.42 8.61
C ASP A 252 14.45 -10.07 7.22
N GLN A 253 15.56 -10.61 6.71
CA GLN A 253 15.60 -11.33 5.42
C GLN A 253 15.45 -12.84 5.59
N ILE A 254 15.55 -13.35 6.81
CA ILE A 254 15.42 -14.78 7.13
C ILE A 254 13.97 -15.11 7.48
N GLU A 255 13.47 -16.27 7.05
CA GLU A 255 12.13 -16.76 7.40
C GLU A 255 11.90 -16.77 8.92
N GLU A 256 10.80 -16.13 9.35
CA GLU A 256 10.39 -15.97 10.76
C GLU A 256 10.21 -17.29 11.53
N GLY A 257 10.03 -18.42 10.83
CA GLY A 257 9.81 -19.74 11.43
C GLY A 257 11.03 -20.40 12.08
N THR A 258 12.20 -19.75 12.06
CA THR A 258 13.43 -20.32 12.66
C THR A 258 13.54 -19.93 14.15
N PRO A 259 13.64 -20.90 15.09
CA PRO A 259 13.71 -20.60 16.52
C PRO A 259 14.93 -19.74 16.89
N ASN A 260 16.04 -19.89 16.17
CA ASN A 260 17.24 -19.08 16.37
C ASN A 260 17.04 -17.60 16.02
N VAL A 261 16.23 -17.29 15.00
CA VAL A 261 15.92 -15.92 14.60
C VAL A 261 15.04 -15.26 15.66
N ALA A 262 14.00 -15.95 16.13
CA ALA A 262 13.13 -15.47 17.19
C ALA A 262 13.90 -15.21 18.50
N ALA A 263 14.79 -16.14 18.88
CA ALA A 263 15.65 -15.98 20.06
C ALA A 263 16.62 -14.79 19.92
N LEU A 264 17.23 -14.60 18.75
CA LEU A 264 18.08 -13.44 18.47
C LEU A 264 17.32 -12.12 18.54
N LYS A 265 16.17 -12.01 17.86
CA LYS A 265 15.32 -10.80 17.90
C LYS A 265 14.95 -10.45 19.35
N LYS A 266 14.60 -11.45 20.16
CA LYS A 266 14.32 -11.28 21.60
C LYS A 266 15.56 -10.83 22.38
N GLY A 267 16.70 -11.48 22.18
CA GLY A 267 17.96 -11.12 22.82
C GLY A 267 18.41 -9.70 22.47
N MET A 268 18.24 -9.29 21.21
CA MET A 268 18.53 -7.93 20.75
C MET A 268 17.64 -6.91 21.44
N GLY A 269 16.34 -7.22 21.59
CA GLY A 269 15.41 -6.41 22.38
C GLY A 269 15.89 -6.20 23.82
N LEU A 270 16.37 -7.26 24.47
CA LEU A 270 16.95 -7.17 25.83
C LEU A 270 18.23 -6.32 25.86
N GLN A 271 19.13 -6.51 24.89
CA GLN A 271 20.35 -5.70 24.78
C GLN A 271 20.03 -4.21 24.62
N VAL A 272 19.06 -3.88 23.77
CA VAL A 272 18.61 -2.49 23.62
C VAL A 272 18.02 -1.97 24.92
N GLU A 273 17.22 -2.76 25.62
CA GLU A 273 16.64 -2.38 26.91
C GLU A 273 17.71 -2.12 27.98
N THR A 274 18.77 -2.93 28.02
CA THR A 274 19.91 -2.77 28.93
C THR A 274 20.73 -1.52 28.61
N ARG A 275 20.94 -1.22 27.32
CA ARG A 275 21.72 -0.06 26.87
C ARG A 275 20.94 1.26 26.95
N LEU A 276 19.60 1.21 26.95
CA LEU A 276 18.70 2.37 26.88
C LEU A 276 19.01 3.51 27.87
N PRO A 277 19.31 3.25 29.17
CA PRO A 277 19.60 4.33 30.12
C PRO A 277 20.82 5.17 29.74
N TRP A 278 21.81 4.56 29.09
CA TRP A 278 23.11 5.15 28.77
C TRP A 278 23.13 5.88 27.42
N ILE A 279 22.07 5.77 26.62
CA ILE A 279 21.97 6.44 25.33
C ILE A 279 21.84 7.96 25.56
N LYS A 280 22.81 8.73 25.08
CA LYS A 280 22.82 10.20 25.14
C LYS A 280 22.68 10.86 23.77
N ASN A 281 22.66 10.09 22.69
CA ASN A 281 22.62 10.58 21.32
C ASN A 281 21.33 10.13 20.62
N VAL A 282 20.65 11.06 19.95
CA VAL A 282 19.40 10.81 19.21
C VAL A 282 19.60 9.81 18.05
N VAL A 283 20.72 9.90 17.32
CA VAL A 283 21.03 8.99 16.21
C VAL A 283 21.17 7.55 16.71
N LEU A 284 21.82 7.37 17.86
CA LEU A 284 21.94 6.08 18.51
C LEU A 284 20.56 5.55 18.94
N LEU A 285 19.74 6.41 19.58
CA LEU A 285 18.38 6.03 19.96
C LEU A 285 17.56 5.56 18.76
N GLN A 286 17.59 6.30 17.65
CA GLN A 286 16.87 5.96 16.42
C GLN A 286 17.39 4.66 15.81
N THR A 287 18.70 4.44 15.83
CA THR A 287 19.30 3.17 15.38
C THR A 287 18.80 2.01 16.21
N MET A 288 18.79 2.14 17.55
CA MET A 288 18.27 1.11 18.45
C MET A 288 16.77 0.86 18.27
N MET A 289 15.99 1.91 18.05
CA MET A 289 14.57 1.83 17.71
C MET A 289 14.35 1.01 16.43
N ARG A 290 15.12 1.26 15.37
CA ARG A 290 15.05 0.47 14.13
C ARG A 290 15.49 -0.98 14.31
N ILE A 291 16.58 -1.23 15.04
CA ILE A 291 17.10 -2.57 15.36
C ILE A 291 16.03 -3.44 16.02
N VAL A 292 15.27 -2.86 16.94
CA VAL A 292 14.21 -3.54 17.70
C VAL A 292 13.00 -3.84 16.81
N GLY A 293 12.71 -2.96 15.85
CA GLY A 293 11.78 -3.24 14.76
C GLY A 293 10.31 -3.44 15.17
N LYS A 294 9.55 -4.07 14.28
CA LYS A 294 8.08 -4.23 14.42
C LYS A 294 7.69 -5.24 15.49
N ASP A 295 8.48 -6.28 15.66
CA ASP A 295 8.16 -7.44 16.51
C ASP A 295 8.39 -7.19 18.00
N ALA A 296 8.85 -5.99 18.35
CA ALA A 296 9.22 -5.66 19.70
C ALA A 296 8.01 -5.63 20.66
N PRO A 297 8.20 -6.09 21.91
CA PRO A 297 7.17 -5.96 22.94
C PRO A 297 6.75 -4.50 23.14
N LEU A 298 5.45 -4.27 23.29
CA LEU A 298 4.89 -2.92 23.50
C LEU A 298 5.55 -2.18 24.68
N LYS A 299 5.91 -2.91 25.74
CA LYS A 299 6.61 -2.36 26.91
C LYS A 299 7.97 -1.74 26.54
N LEU A 300 8.72 -2.37 25.64
CA LEU A 300 10.01 -1.86 25.16
C LEU A 300 9.80 -0.65 24.24
N LYS A 301 8.82 -0.71 23.34
CA LYS A 301 8.46 0.43 22.48
C LYS A 301 8.09 1.68 23.31
N ARG A 302 7.30 1.53 24.38
CA ARG A 302 6.99 2.60 25.34
C ARG A 302 8.19 3.10 26.17
N LYS A 303 9.22 2.25 26.38
CA LYS A 303 10.47 2.69 27.03
C LYS A 303 11.30 3.56 26.08
N LEU A 304 11.40 3.14 24.81
CA LEU A 304 12.06 3.90 23.74
C LEU A 304 11.37 5.24 23.49
N GLU A 305 10.03 5.25 23.46
CA GLU A 305 9.21 6.46 23.38
C GLU A 305 9.53 7.46 24.49
N ARG A 306 9.51 7.02 25.75
CA ARG A 306 9.82 7.89 26.90
C ARG A 306 11.24 8.46 26.80
N LYS A 307 12.20 7.65 26.34
CA LYS A 307 13.57 8.11 26.11
C LYS A 307 13.66 9.14 24.99
N ALA A 308 12.91 8.95 23.90
CA ALA A 308 12.84 9.91 22.80
C ALA A 308 12.20 11.23 23.27
N LEU A 309 11.10 11.15 24.03
CA LEU A 309 10.42 12.31 24.62
C LEU A 309 11.32 13.09 25.59
N SER A 310 12.22 12.43 26.32
CA SER A 310 13.19 13.09 27.20
C SER A 310 14.36 13.77 26.48
N MET A 311 14.46 13.64 25.16
CA MET A 311 15.57 14.15 24.33
C MET A 311 15.09 15.02 23.17
N THR A 312 13.84 15.51 23.22
CA THR A 312 13.20 16.27 22.14
C THR A 312 13.87 17.62 21.88
N ASP A 313 14.49 18.20 22.91
CA ASP A 313 15.34 19.39 22.85
C ASP A 313 16.54 19.19 21.92
N GLN A 314 17.07 17.98 21.84
CA GLN A 314 18.26 17.62 21.03
C GLN A 314 17.91 17.27 19.58
N PHE A 315 16.64 17.31 19.18
CA PHE A 315 16.24 16.95 17.82
C PHE A 315 16.56 18.09 16.86
N SER A 316 17.53 17.83 15.95
CA SER A 316 17.74 18.59 14.73
C SER A 316 16.68 18.22 13.68
N LEU A 317 16.48 19.08 12.67
CA LEU A 317 15.51 18.82 11.59
C LEU A 317 15.71 17.46 10.89
N PRO A 318 16.93 17.05 10.50
CA PRO A 318 17.16 15.71 9.94
C PRO A 318 16.78 14.58 10.91
N ASN A 319 17.09 14.75 12.20
CA ASN A 319 16.74 13.77 13.22
C ASN A 319 15.22 13.70 13.40
N THR A 320 14.51 14.82 13.35
CA THR A 320 13.04 14.87 13.45
C THR A 320 12.37 14.09 12.33
N LEU A 321 12.75 14.36 11.07
CA LEU A 321 12.23 13.64 9.90
C LEU A 321 12.52 12.13 9.99
N TYR A 322 13.75 11.80 10.40
CA TYR A 322 14.17 10.42 10.56
C TYR A 322 13.48 9.71 11.74
N MET A 323 13.07 10.44 12.79
CA MET A 323 12.31 9.89 13.91
C MET A 323 10.94 9.40 13.48
N ILE A 324 10.23 10.17 12.65
CA ILE A 324 8.92 9.75 12.10
C ILE A 324 9.09 8.51 11.22
N SER A 325 10.10 8.48 10.35
CA SER A 325 10.43 7.30 9.54
C SER A 325 10.79 6.08 10.41
N THR A 326 11.48 6.32 11.53
CA THR A 326 11.87 5.28 12.50
C THR A 326 10.64 4.68 13.19
N MET A 327 9.71 5.52 13.65
CA MET A 327 8.43 5.06 14.22
C MET A 327 7.61 4.24 13.22
N ALA A 328 7.57 4.67 11.95
CA ALA A 328 6.91 3.95 10.87
C ALA A 328 7.54 2.57 10.63
N THR A 329 8.88 2.52 10.61
CA THR A 329 9.64 1.26 10.50
C THR A 329 9.35 0.32 11.67
N MET A 330 9.25 0.84 12.89
CA MET A 330 8.86 0.07 14.09
C MET A 330 7.37 -0.31 14.14
N GLY A 331 6.53 0.26 13.27
CA GLY A 331 5.08 0.13 13.36
C GLY A 331 4.55 0.60 14.73
N PHE A 332 5.08 1.71 15.25
CA PHE A 332 4.73 2.24 16.57
C PHE A 332 4.14 3.64 16.45
N TYR A 333 2.85 3.76 16.74
CA TYR A 333 2.14 5.03 16.77
C TYR A 333 2.27 5.69 18.15
N SER A 334 3.06 6.76 18.26
CA SER A 334 3.16 7.62 19.44
C SER A 334 2.68 9.02 19.09
N LYS A 335 1.44 9.35 19.47
CA LYS A 335 0.89 10.69 19.25
C LYS A 335 1.77 11.80 19.86
N PRO A 336 2.22 11.72 21.13
CA PRO A 336 3.02 12.79 21.72
C PRO A 336 4.33 13.04 20.97
N LEU A 337 5.03 11.98 20.54
CA LEU A 337 6.29 12.13 19.82
C LEU A 337 6.06 12.63 18.38
N LEU A 338 4.98 12.16 17.73
CA LEU A 338 4.59 12.64 16.41
C LEU A 338 4.23 14.12 16.43
N ASP A 339 3.48 14.58 17.43
CA ASP A 339 3.08 15.99 17.55
C ASP A 339 4.30 16.90 17.78
N VAL A 340 5.26 16.48 18.62
CA VAL A 340 6.54 17.21 18.80
C VAL A 340 7.33 17.26 17.49
N CYS A 341 7.40 16.16 16.76
CA CYS A 341 8.11 16.12 15.48
C CYS A 341 7.41 16.98 14.42
N SER A 342 6.08 16.93 14.37
CA SER A 342 5.23 17.72 13.46
C SER A 342 5.48 19.22 13.66
N ASN A 343 5.43 19.71 14.90
CA ASN A 343 5.67 21.13 15.19
C ASN A 343 7.07 21.60 14.76
N LYS A 344 8.12 20.83 15.07
CA LYS A 344 9.49 21.15 14.62
C LYS A 344 9.65 21.15 13.10
N ILE A 345 8.91 20.28 12.40
CA ILE A 345 8.93 20.21 10.94
C ILE A 345 8.25 21.45 10.37
N LYS A 346 7.05 21.82 10.87
CA LYS A 346 6.29 23.01 10.43
C LYS A 346 7.15 24.28 10.45
N GLU A 347 7.90 24.50 11.53
CA GLU A 347 8.81 25.64 11.68
C GLU A 347 9.93 25.73 10.62
N ASN A 348 10.27 24.63 9.94
CA ASN A 348 11.43 24.54 9.05
C ASN A 348 11.10 23.91 7.68
N LEU A 349 9.82 23.90 7.26
CA LEU A 349 9.38 23.24 6.02
C LEU A 349 10.09 23.75 4.77
N ASN A 350 10.38 25.04 4.71
CA ASN A 350 11.08 25.72 3.62
C ASN A 350 12.48 25.14 3.29
N VAL A 351 13.16 24.53 4.25
CA VAL A 351 14.49 23.93 4.06
C VAL A 351 14.40 22.44 3.66
N ILE A 352 13.21 21.84 3.68
CA ILE A 352 13.03 20.41 3.42
C ILE A 352 12.86 20.17 1.92
N PRO A 353 13.78 19.44 1.26
CA PRO A 353 13.65 19.12 -0.15
C PRO A 353 12.49 18.14 -0.39
N PHE A 354 12.06 18.04 -1.65
CA PHE A 354 11.01 17.10 -2.10
C PHE A 354 11.16 15.68 -1.51
N SER A 355 12.36 15.11 -1.53
CA SER A 355 12.61 13.74 -1.03
C SER A 355 12.28 13.60 0.46
N GLY A 356 12.52 14.64 1.26
CA GLY A 356 12.20 14.66 2.68
C GLY A 356 10.69 14.71 2.92
N GLN A 357 9.99 15.60 2.21
CA GLN A 357 8.53 15.74 2.32
C GLN A 357 7.80 14.49 1.84
N TYR A 358 8.23 13.91 0.73
CA TYR A 358 7.64 12.68 0.23
C TYR A 358 7.81 11.52 1.21
N LYS A 359 9.02 11.35 1.78
CA LYS A 359 9.29 10.31 2.80
C LYS A 359 8.49 10.54 4.08
N LEU A 360 8.27 11.80 4.45
CA LEU A 360 7.41 12.17 5.57
C LEU A 360 5.96 11.72 5.32
N LEU A 361 5.35 12.08 4.18
CA LEU A 361 3.98 11.66 3.84
C LEU A 361 3.83 10.13 3.79
N GLN A 362 4.82 9.43 3.22
CA GLN A 362 4.84 7.96 3.23
C GLN A 362 4.86 7.40 4.66
N SER A 363 5.66 7.99 5.55
CA SER A 363 5.76 7.56 6.95
C SER A 363 4.46 7.85 7.70
N CYS A 364 3.85 9.01 7.48
CA CYS A 364 2.52 9.36 8.01
C CYS A 364 1.48 8.34 7.58
N LYS A 365 1.47 7.95 6.30
CA LYS A 365 0.55 6.92 5.78
C LYS A 365 0.75 5.58 6.47
N GLN A 366 1.99 5.15 6.64
CA GLN A 366 2.30 3.88 7.33
C GLN A 366 1.85 3.89 8.79
N LEU A 367 1.92 5.04 9.45
CA LEU A 367 1.50 5.24 10.83
C LEU A 367 0.01 5.56 10.97
N LEU A 368 -0.71 5.80 9.86
CA LEU A 368 -2.05 6.38 9.86
C LEU A 368 -2.12 7.72 10.62
N TYR A 369 -0.99 8.44 10.67
CA TYR A 369 -0.89 9.76 11.29
C TYR A 369 -1.31 10.84 10.31
N ARG A 370 -2.23 11.69 10.76
CA ARG A 370 -2.77 12.80 9.97
C ARG A 370 -2.86 14.01 10.90
N ASP A 371 -1.99 14.97 10.65
CA ASP A 371 -1.98 16.28 11.30
C ASP A 371 -2.42 17.29 10.25
N LEU A 372 -3.56 17.94 10.48
CA LEU A 372 -4.18 18.82 9.50
C LEU A 372 -3.29 20.03 9.17
N ASP A 373 -2.70 20.64 10.18
CA ASP A 373 -1.85 21.83 10.03
C ASP A 373 -0.60 21.45 9.23
N LEU A 374 0.06 20.35 9.60
CA LEU A 374 1.25 19.89 8.88
C LEU A 374 0.96 19.58 7.41
N LEU A 375 -0.15 18.90 7.12
CA LEU A 375 -0.52 18.55 5.74
C LEU A 375 -0.88 19.79 4.92
N THR A 376 -1.50 20.79 5.55
CA THR A 376 -1.82 22.08 4.93
C THR A 376 -0.54 22.85 4.64
N ASP A 377 0.35 23.04 5.62
CA ASP A 377 1.63 23.74 5.44
C ASP A 377 2.51 23.07 4.36
N MET A 378 2.51 21.72 4.31
CA MET A 378 3.20 20.97 3.27
C MET A 378 2.58 21.18 1.88
N SER A 379 1.25 21.28 1.79
CA SER A 379 0.55 21.59 0.54
C SER A 379 0.90 22.99 0.05
N ASP A 380 0.87 23.98 0.93
CA ASP A 380 1.16 25.38 0.61
C ASP A 380 2.61 25.56 0.19
N HIS A 381 3.54 24.93 0.92
CA HIS A 381 4.94 24.94 0.53
C HIS A 381 5.16 24.23 -0.81
N ALA A 382 4.51 23.09 -1.07
CA ALA A 382 4.61 22.44 -2.37
C ALA A 382 4.06 23.30 -3.52
N ALA A 383 2.96 24.04 -3.29
CA ALA A 383 2.43 25.01 -4.24
C ALA A 383 3.44 26.15 -4.52
N SER A 384 4.16 26.63 -3.49
CA SER A 384 5.23 27.62 -3.66
C SER A 384 6.44 27.12 -4.46
N MET A 385 6.61 25.80 -4.56
CA MET A 385 7.74 25.15 -5.25
C MET A 385 7.35 24.63 -6.64
N MET A 386 6.18 25.00 -7.16
CA MET A 386 5.63 24.53 -8.44
C MET A 386 6.55 24.75 -9.64
N ASP A 387 7.29 25.86 -9.67
CA ASP A 387 8.23 26.17 -10.75
C ASP A 387 9.54 25.36 -10.66
N ILE A 388 9.87 24.87 -9.47
CA ILE A 388 11.13 24.16 -9.20
C ILE A 388 10.94 22.65 -9.36
N TRP A 389 9.79 22.12 -8.95
CA TRP A 389 9.52 20.69 -8.98
C TRP A 389 8.92 20.24 -10.32
N SER A 390 9.37 19.08 -10.78
CA SER A 390 8.87 18.46 -12.01
C SER A 390 7.44 17.95 -11.85
N ASN A 391 6.70 17.83 -12.97
CA ASN A 391 5.36 17.24 -13.00
C ASN A 391 5.30 15.88 -12.30
N LYS A 392 6.30 15.01 -12.55
CA LYS A 392 6.39 13.70 -11.92
C LYS A 392 6.47 13.78 -10.39
N GLN A 393 7.24 14.73 -9.85
CA GLN A 393 7.36 14.92 -8.40
C GLN A 393 6.03 15.40 -7.80
N LEU A 394 5.39 16.39 -8.43
CA LEU A 394 4.12 16.95 -7.98
C LEU A 394 3.00 15.90 -8.00
N VAL A 395 2.90 15.11 -9.07
CA VAL A 395 1.93 14.02 -9.20
C VAL A 395 2.13 12.93 -8.13
N ILE A 396 3.38 12.55 -7.84
CA ILE A 396 3.71 11.60 -6.78
C ILE A 396 3.31 12.14 -5.41
N LEU A 397 3.49 13.45 -5.18
CA LEU A 397 3.10 14.11 -3.94
C LEU A 397 1.57 14.16 -3.77
N LEU A 398 0.84 14.55 -4.83
CA LEU A 398 -0.62 14.52 -4.88
C LEU A 398 -1.17 13.12 -4.57
N SER A 399 -0.56 12.07 -5.13
CA SER A 399 -0.92 10.69 -4.81
C SER A 399 -0.65 10.32 -3.34
N ALA A 400 0.36 10.91 -2.71
CA ALA A 400 0.66 10.67 -1.30
C ALA A 400 -0.42 11.30 -0.40
N PHE A 401 -0.83 12.54 -0.68
CA PHE A 401 -1.93 13.22 0.01
C PHE A 401 -3.27 12.49 -0.15
N GLU A 402 -3.62 12.05 -1.36
CA GLU A 402 -4.83 11.24 -1.60
C GLU A 402 -4.86 10.00 -0.71
N SER A 403 -3.71 9.35 -0.54
CA SER A 403 -3.62 8.15 0.28
C SER A 403 -3.71 8.39 1.79
N LEU A 404 -3.57 9.64 2.22
CA LEU A 404 -3.84 10.12 3.57
C LEU A 404 -5.29 10.62 3.72
N LEU A 405 -6.10 10.53 2.66
CA LEU A 405 -7.45 11.06 2.56
C LEU A 405 -7.50 12.58 2.71
N PHE A 406 -6.39 13.28 2.50
CA PHE A 406 -6.31 14.74 2.63
C PHE A 406 -6.50 15.40 1.26
N CYS A 407 -7.20 16.53 1.22
CA CYS A 407 -7.42 17.33 0.02
C CYS A 407 -6.49 18.55 0.02
N PRO A 408 -5.36 18.50 -0.70
CA PRO A 408 -4.36 19.57 -0.68
C PRO A 408 -4.72 20.68 -1.67
N THR A 409 -5.62 21.58 -1.26
CA THR A 409 -6.26 22.57 -2.14
C THR A 409 -5.25 23.44 -2.89
N ALA A 410 -4.26 24.04 -2.21
CA ALA A 410 -3.30 24.97 -2.80
C ALA A 410 -2.52 24.37 -3.98
N ILE A 411 -1.97 23.15 -3.82
CA ILE A 411 -1.26 22.47 -4.92
C ILE A 411 -2.22 21.95 -5.99
N MET A 412 -3.45 21.55 -5.64
CA MET A 412 -4.43 21.09 -6.63
C MET A 412 -4.93 22.22 -7.54
N GLU A 413 -5.12 23.43 -7.01
CA GLU A 413 -5.47 24.60 -7.81
C GLU A 413 -4.32 24.98 -8.74
N ALA A 414 -3.12 25.19 -8.18
CA ALA A 414 -1.94 25.56 -8.97
C ALA A 414 -1.57 24.50 -10.03
N PHE A 415 -1.71 23.22 -9.71
CA PHE A 415 -1.43 22.15 -10.66
C PHE A 415 -2.50 22.05 -11.76
N ALA A 416 -3.76 22.38 -11.47
CA ALA A 416 -4.82 22.39 -12.48
C ALA A 416 -4.54 23.43 -13.58
N GLU A 417 -4.08 24.63 -13.21
CA GLU A 417 -3.68 25.67 -14.18
C GLU A 417 -2.55 25.19 -15.10
N ARG A 418 -1.59 24.46 -14.54
CA ARG A 418 -0.49 23.86 -15.31
C ARG A 418 -0.98 22.82 -16.31
N VAL A 419 -1.93 21.98 -15.89
CA VAL A 419 -2.57 20.98 -16.76
C VAL A 419 -3.39 21.64 -17.87
N ILE A 420 -4.15 22.70 -17.54
CA ILE A 420 -4.93 23.46 -18.54
C ILE A 420 -4.00 24.06 -19.59
N THR A 421 -2.85 24.60 -19.16
CA THR A 421 -1.90 25.27 -20.06
C THR A 421 -1.18 24.30 -21.01
N ASN A 422 -0.77 23.13 -20.53
CA ASN A 422 -0.04 22.16 -21.34
C ASN A 422 -0.30 20.70 -20.88
N PRO A 423 -1.45 20.12 -21.27
CA PRO A 423 -1.82 18.77 -20.84
C PRO A 423 -0.92 17.68 -21.46
N ASP A 424 -0.36 17.93 -22.65
CA ASP A 424 0.52 16.99 -23.37
C ASP A 424 1.90 16.81 -22.72
N ALA A 425 2.26 17.68 -21.76
CA ALA A 425 3.48 17.52 -20.96
C ALA A 425 3.44 16.34 -19.98
N LEU A 426 2.27 15.73 -19.78
CA LEU A 426 2.07 14.61 -18.86
C LEU A 426 2.17 13.27 -19.58
N THR A 427 2.81 12.30 -18.93
CA THR A 427 2.77 10.91 -19.40
C THR A 427 1.41 10.28 -19.11
N LEU A 428 1.07 9.18 -19.79
CA LEU A 428 -0.14 8.39 -19.49
C LEU A 428 -0.27 8.07 -17.99
N ARG A 429 0.84 7.67 -17.35
CA ARG A 429 0.85 7.36 -15.91
C ARG A 429 0.52 8.59 -15.05
N ASP A 430 1.04 9.75 -15.44
CA ASP A 430 0.77 11.00 -14.73
C ASP A 430 -0.69 11.42 -14.91
N LEU A 431 -1.23 11.37 -16.13
CA LEU A 431 -2.64 11.65 -16.43
C LEU A 431 -3.59 10.77 -15.62
N LEU A 432 -3.36 9.45 -15.59
CA LEU A 432 -4.16 8.52 -14.79
C LEU A 432 -4.08 8.83 -13.29
N CYS A 433 -2.92 9.27 -12.81
CA CYS A 433 -2.74 9.63 -11.41
C CYS A 433 -3.47 10.93 -11.06
N VAL A 434 -3.35 11.96 -11.91
CA VAL A 434 -4.07 13.23 -11.76
C VAL A 434 -5.57 12.95 -11.75
N LEU A 435 -6.07 12.23 -12.75
CA LEU A 435 -7.48 11.88 -12.86
C LEU A 435 -7.97 11.10 -11.62
N LYS A 436 -7.18 10.14 -11.13
CA LYS A 436 -7.47 9.43 -9.86
C LYS A 436 -7.56 10.38 -8.67
N VAL A 437 -6.59 11.28 -8.49
CA VAL A 437 -6.53 12.17 -7.33
C VAL A 437 -7.73 13.12 -7.33
N TYR A 438 -7.97 13.83 -8.45
CA TYR A 438 -9.07 14.81 -8.54
C TYR A 438 -10.44 14.16 -8.42
N SER A 439 -10.64 12.98 -9.03
CA SER A 439 -11.89 12.22 -8.87
C SER A 439 -12.08 11.70 -7.45
N SER A 440 -11.05 11.10 -6.85
CA SER A 440 -11.16 10.47 -5.52
C SER A 440 -11.35 11.48 -4.38
N LEU A 441 -10.76 12.68 -4.51
CA LEU A 441 -10.93 13.78 -3.56
C LEU A 441 -12.12 14.68 -3.92
N ASN A 442 -12.75 14.43 -5.07
CA ASN A 442 -13.87 15.21 -5.60
C ASN A 442 -13.57 16.72 -5.61
N PHE A 443 -12.37 17.10 -6.06
CA PHE A 443 -11.94 18.49 -5.98
C PHE A 443 -12.72 19.37 -6.96
N ASP A 444 -13.31 20.45 -6.47
CA ASP A 444 -14.10 21.38 -7.28
C ASP A 444 -13.22 22.51 -7.82
N LEU A 445 -13.03 22.52 -9.13
CA LEU A 445 -12.29 23.56 -9.86
C LEU A 445 -13.15 24.76 -10.27
N GLN A 446 -14.41 24.80 -9.82
CA GLN A 446 -15.35 25.89 -10.09
C GLN A 446 -15.38 26.22 -11.61
N HIS A 447 -15.08 27.47 -11.98
CA HIS A 447 -15.11 27.96 -13.35
C HIS A 447 -14.08 27.30 -14.29
N GLN A 448 -12.98 26.78 -13.74
CA GLN A 448 -11.91 26.14 -14.52
C GLN A 448 -12.19 24.65 -14.81
N ARG A 449 -13.22 24.06 -14.17
CA ARG A 449 -13.54 22.63 -14.26
C ARG A 449 -13.61 22.12 -15.69
N GLN A 450 -14.31 22.82 -16.58
CA GLN A 450 -14.54 22.34 -17.94
C GLN A 450 -13.23 22.34 -18.75
N GLN A 451 -12.45 23.43 -18.70
CA GLN A 451 -11.17 23.54 -19.39
C GLN A 451 -10.17 22.47 -18.94
N PHE A 452 -10.14 22.19 -17.64
CA PHE A 452 -9.30 21.15 -17.07
C PHE A 452 -9.68 19.75 -17.56
N LEU A 453 -10.98 19.41 -17.53
CA LEU A 453 -11.48 18.11 -17.97
C LEU A 453 -11.30 17.90 -19.49
N ASP A 454 -11.52 18.95 -20.28
CA ASP A 454 -11.32 18.91 -21.73
C ASP A 454 -9.84 18.76 -22.08
N GLY A 455 -8.95 19.47 -21.38
CA GLY A 455 -7.49 19.33 -21.52
C GLY A 455 -6.99 17.92 -21.17
N LEU A 456 -7.42 17.37 -20.03
CA LEU A 456 -7.10 15.99 -19.64
C LEU A 456 -7.60 14.97 -20.66
N THR A 457 -8.85 15.12 -21.09
CA THR A 457 -9.47 14.21 -22.07
C THR A 457 -8.76 14.29 -23.40
N GLY A 458 -8.42 15.49 -23.88
CA GLY A 458 -7.67 15.70 -25.12
C GLY A 458 -6.32 14.95 -25.11
N ALA A 459 -5.54 15.11 -24.04
CA ALA A 459 -4.28 14.38 -23.88
C ALA A 459 -4.49 12.86 -23.77
N LEU A 460 -5.50 12.41 -23.02
CA LEU A 460 -5.84 10.98 -22.86
C LEU A 460 -6.23 10.32 -24.18
N VAL A 461 -6.95 11.03 -25.07
CA VAL A 461 -7.36 10.52 -26.38
C VAL A 461 -6.16 10.12 -27.23
N SER A 462 -5.03 10.83 -27.13
CA SER A 462 -3.79 10.45 -27.85
C SER A 462 -3.21 9.11 -27.40
N TYR A 463 -3.47 8.69 -26.16
CA TYR A 463 -2.98 7.45 -25.57
C TYR A 463 -3.96 6.28 -25.70
N LEU A 464 -5.24 6.54 -26.00
CA LEU A 464 -6.30 5.53 -26.08
C LEU A 464 -5.94 4.25 -26.86
N PRO A 465 -5.29 4.30 -28.04
CA PRO A 465 -4.94 3.09 -28.80
C PRO A 465 -3.90 2.19 -28.11
N ARG A 466 -3.17 2.72 -27.12
CA ARG A 466 -2.07 2.04 -26.42
C ARG A 466 -2.42 1.71 -24.97
N MET A 467 -3.56 2.20 -24.47
CA MET A 467 -4.02 1.88 -23.12
C MET A 467 -4.41 0.41 -23.03
N SER A 468 -4.05 -0.22 -21.92
CA SER A 468 -4.65 -1.49 -21.56
C SER A 468 -6.13 -1.31 -21.19
N GLU A 469 -6.89 -2.39 -21.27
CA GLU A 469 -8.32 -2.45 -20.98
C GLU A 469 -8.59 -2.00 -19.53
N PHE A 470 -7.70 -2.37 -18.61
CA PHE A 470 -7.80 -1.97 -17.21
C PHE A 470 -7.49 -0.48 -16.97
N GLU A 471 -6.52 0.09 -17.69
CA GLU A 471 -6.25 1.53 -17.65
C GLU A 471 -7.44 2.31 -18.22
N LEU A 472 -8.06 1.80 -19.28
CA LEU A 472 -9.27 2.38 -19.88
C LEU A 472 -10.46 2.35 -18.91
N LEU A 473 -10.73 1.21 -18.26
CA LEU A 473 -11.79 1.11 -17.25
C LEU A 473 -11.58 2.09 -16.09
N LYS A 474 -10.34 2.23 -15.61
CA LYS A 474 -9.98 3.24 -14.59
C LYS A 474 -10.24 4.65 -15.06
N THR A 475 -9.83 4.95 -16.29
CA THR A 475 -10.02 6.27 -16.89
C THR A 475 -11.50 6.63 -16.91
N VAL A 476 -12.32 5.78 -17.51
CA VAL A 476 -13.78 6.01 -17.60
C VAL A 476 -14.40 6.10 -16.22
N TYR A 477 -14.08 5.19 -15.31
CA TYR A 477 -14.58 5.22 -13.94
C TYR A 477 -14.29 6.56 -13.23
N TYR A 478 -13.06 7.06 -13.30
CA TYR A 478 -12.71 8.33 -12.67
C TYR A 478 -13.37 9.54 -13.33
N LEU A 479 -13.54 9.53 -14.66
CA LEU A 479 -14.27 10.58 -15.37
C LEU A 479 -15.75 10.58 -14.98
N CYS A 480 -16.38 9.40 -14.85
CA CYS A 480 -17.75 9.25 -14.36
C CYS A 480 -17.93 9.78 -12.93
N LEU A 481 -16.98 9.52 -12.03
CA LEU A 481 -17.01 10.12 -10.68
C LEU A 481 -17.02 11.65 -10.74
N LEU A 482 -16.19 12.23 -11.61
CA LEU A 482 -16.14 13.67 -11.84
C LEU A 482 -17.39 14.21 -12.55
N GLY A 483 -18.28 13.36 -13.05
CA GLY A 483 -19.44 13.78 -13.86
C GLY A 483 -19.02 14.30 -15.23
N HIS A 484 -18.00 13.70 -15.85
CA HIS A 484 -17.52 14.01 -17.19
C HIS A 484 -17.60 12.77 -18.07
N PHE A 485 -18.20 12.91 -19.26
CA PHE A 485 -18.61 11.76 -20.09
C PHE A 485 -18.14 11.94 -21.54
N PRO A 486 -16.84 11.85 -21.83
CA PRO A 486 -16.35 11.98 -23.19
C PRO A 486 -16.64 10.71 -23.99
N SER A 487 -17.13 10.88 -25.23
CA SER A 487 -17.59 9.77 -26.07
C SER A 487 -16.48 8.77 -26.38
N ALA A 488 -15.29 9.22 -26.81
CA ALA A 488 -14.25 8.32 -27.29
C ALA A 488 -13.76 7.28 -26.26
N PRO A 489 -13.41 7.64 -25.00
CA PRO A 489 -13.07 6.64 -23.98
C PRO A 489 -14.24 5.71 -23.61
N LEU A 490 -15.46 6.24 -23.56
CA LEU A 490 -16.67 5.45 -23.23
C LEU A 490 -16.99 4.42 -24.32
N GLU A 491 -16.98 4.85 -25.58
CA GLU A 491 -17.20 3.98 -26.73
C GLU A 491 -16.15 2.87 -26.80
N GLN A 492 -14.86 3.19 -26.63
CA GLN A 492 -13.79 2.19 -26.66
C GLN A 492 -13.91 1.19 -25.50
N LEU A 493 -14.32 1.62 -24.31
CA LEU A 493 -14.51 0.72 -23.17
C LEU A 493 -15.65 -0.28 -23.44
N LEU A 494 -16.73 0.20 -24.05
CA LEU A 494 -17.95 -0.58 -24.28
C LEU A 494 -17.95 -1.36 -25.60
N GLN A 495 -16.88 -1.28 -26.39
CA GLN A 495 -16.66 -2.16 -27.53
C GLN A 495 -16.58 -3.63 -27.08
N SER A 496 -17.22 -4.52 -27.84
CA SER A 496 -17.28 -5.95 -27.52
C SER A 496 -15.90 -6.58 -27.36
N SER A 497 -14.93 -6.17 -28.18
CA SER A 497 -13.53 -6.64 -28.09
C SER A 497 -12.86 -6.31 -26.76
N THR A 498 -13.17 -5.15 -26.17
CA THR A 498 -12.63 -4.72 -24.88
C THR A 498 -13.29 -5.50 -23.74
N LEU A 499 -14.62 -5.62 -23.78
CA LEU A 499 -15.40 -6.28 -22.74
C LEU A 499 -15.14 -7.79 -22.65
N GLU A 500 -14.82 -8.44 -23.78
CA GLU A 500 -14.47 -9.87 -23.80
C GLU A 500 -13.19 -10.18 -23.02
N GLN A 501 -12.23 -9.26 -22.98
CA GLN A 501 -10.97 -9.46 -22.25
C GLN A 501 -11.16 -9.52 -20.73
N PHE A 502 -12.18 -8.84 -20.22
CA PHE A 502 -12.50 -8.89 -18.79
C PHE A 502 -13.02 -10.26 -18.34
N LYS A 503 -13.53 -11.11 -19.26
CA LYS A 503 -13.98 -12.48 -18.95
C LYS A 503 -12.85 -13.41 -18.54
N THR A 504 -11.62 -13.14 -18.96
CA THR A 504 -10.44 -13.99 -18.69
C THR A 504 -9.67 -13.59 -17.42
N THR A 505 -10.19 -12.65 -16.63
CA THR A 505 -9.45 -12.05 -15.50
C THR A 505 -9.44 -12.95 -14.24
N VAL A 506 -8.33 -12.95 -13.50
CA VAL A 506 -8.19 -13.65 -12.22
C VAL A 506 -9.27 -13.20 -11.20
N PRO A 507 -9.92 -14.12 -10.46
CA PRO A 507 -11.06 -13.83 -9.58
C PRO A 507 -10.87 -12.68 -8.57
N SER A 508 -9.65 -12.43 -8.09
CA SER A 508 -9.38 -11.37 -7.11
C SER A 508 -9.54 -9.95 -7.67
N TYR A 509 -9.46 -9.77 -8.99
CA TYR A 509 -9.66 -8.46 -9.64
C TYR A 509 -11.09 -8.24 -10.11
N VAL A 510 -11.82 -9.34 -10.32
CA VAL A 510 -13.19 -9.34 -10.84
C VAL A 510 -14.09 -8.45 -10.00
N ILE A 511 -14.05 -8.59 -8.66
CA ILE A 511 -14.90 -7.77 -7.75
C ILE A 511 -14.64 -6.26 -7.89
N ASN A 512 -13.38 -5.86 -8.04
CA ASN A 512 -13.05 -4.44 -8.20
C ASN A 512 -13.49 -3.91 -9.57
N HIS A 513 -13.33 -4.72 -10.63
CA HIS A 513 -13.77 -4.37 -11.98
C HIS A 513 -15.30 -4.25 -12.04
N GLU A 514 -16.02 -5.22 -11.49
CA GLU A 514 -17.48 -5.21 -11.39
C GLU A 514 -17.97 -3.96 -10.66
N ARG A 515 -17.34 -3.59 -9.54
CA ARG A 515 -17.68 -2.35 -8.81
C ARG A 515 -17.50 -1.11 -9.68
N MET A 516 -16.43 -1.04 -10.46
CA MET A 516 -16.18 0.08 -11.36
C MET A 516 -17.21 0.11 -12.49
N PHE A 517 -17.51 -1.02 -13.13
CA PHE A 517 -18.54 -1.13 -14.15
C PHE A 517 -19.93 -0.76 -13.62
N ARG A 518 -20.31 -1.18 -12.40
CA ARG A 518 -21.55 -0.74 -11.74
C ARG A 518 -21.61 0.77 -11.56
N THR A 519 -20.49 1.40 -11.22
CA THR A 519 -20.44 2.87 -11.08
C THR A 519 -20.59 3.55 -12.45
N VAL A 520 -19.93 3.02 -13.49
CA VAL A 520 -20.06 3.53 -14.86
C VAL A 520 -21.51 3.38 -15.36
N ASP A 521 -22.12 2.23 -15.14
CA ASP A 521 -23.52 1.96 -15.47
C ASP A 521 -24.48 2.94 -14.77
N ALA A 522 -24.31 3.11 -13.45
CA ALA A 522 -25.10 4.06 -12.67
C ALA A 522 -24.98 5.48 -13.22
N CYS A 523 -23.76 5.95 -13.52
CA CYS A 523 -23.56 7.28 -14.09
C CYS A 523 -24.23 7.43 -15.47
N LEU A 524 -24.08 6.44 -16.37
CA LEU A 524 -24.71 6.52 -17.70
C LEU A 524 -26.24 6.59 -17.61
N ARG A 525 -26.86 5.87 -16.68
CA ARG A 525 -28.31 5.85 -16.51
C ARG A 525 -28.87 7.06 -15.75
N LEU A 526 -28.16 7.51 -14.72
CA LEU A 526 -28.66 8.53 -13.79
C LEU A 526 -28.20 9.94 -14.14
N ASP A 527 -26.95 10.12 -14.59
CA ASP A 527 -26.46 11.43 -15.04
C ASP A 527 -26.96 11.81 -16.45
N ARG A 528 -27.42 10.82 -17.23
CA ARG A 528 -27.99 10.97 -18.60
C ARG A 528 -27.15 11.90 -19.50
N PRO A 529 -25.87 11.57 -19.75
CA PRO A 529 -24.99 12.43 -20.54
C PRO A 529 -25.48 12.57 -22.00
N GLN A 530 -25.29 13.75 -22.58
CA GLN A 530 -25.61 14.03 -23.99
C GLN A 530 -24.55 13.44 -24.91
N LEU A 531 -24.61 12.13 -25.12
CA LEU A 531 -23.70 11.39 -25.99
C LEU A 531 -24.25 11.29 -27.42
N PRO A 532 -23.38 11.22 -28.46
CA PRO A 532 -23.81 11.00 -29.84
C PRO A 532 -24.61 9.70 -30.04
N GLN A 533 -24.33 8.69 -29.21
CA GLN A 533 -25.01 7.40 -29.20
C GLN A 533 -25.39 7.00 -27.78
N HIS A 534 -26.52 6.31 -27.62
CA HIS A 534 -26.92 5.76 -26.33
C HIS A 534 -26.05 4.57 -25.98
N LEU A 535 -25.22 4.74 -24.95
CA LEU A 535 -24.32 3.69 -24.45
C LEU A 535 -24.93 2.98 -23.26
N THR A 536 -24.75 1.66 -23.18
CA THR A 536 -25.25 0.84 -22.07
C THR A 536 -24.19 -0.19 -21.69
N VAL A 537 -24.01 -0.40 -20.39
CA VAL A 537 -23.07 -1.40 -19.88
C VAL A 537 -23.73 -2.78 -19.94
N PRO A 538 -23.11 -3.78 -20.59
CA PRO A 538 -23.73 -5.11 -20.66
C PRO A 538 -23.87 -5.79 -19.29
N PRO A 539 -24.97 -6.49 -19.00
CA PRO A 539 -25.22 -7.08 -17.67
C PRO A 539 -24.14 -8.06 -17.20
N PHE A 540 -23.47 -8.76 -18.13
CA PHE A 540 -22.47 -9.78 -17.78
C PHE A 540 -21.20 -9.22 -17.11
N VAL A 541 -20.91 -7.92 -17.24
CA VAL A 541 -19.75 -7.29 -16.56
C VAL A 541 -20.11 -6.66 -15.21
N LEU A 542 -21.40 -6.63 -14.85
CA LEU A 542 -21.88 -6.01 -13.62
C LEU A 542 -21.76 -6.95 -12.40
N GLY A 543 -21.67 -8.26 -12.61
CA GLY A 543 -21.58 -9.28 -11.56
C GLY A 543 -22.78 -9.31 -10.62
N ASP A 544 -22.84 -10.32 -9.73
CA ASP A 544 -23.95 -10.47 -8.78
C ASP A 544 -23.82 -9.54 -7.56
N LEU A 545 -24.92 -8.91 -7.15
CA LEU A 545 -24.98 -8.00 -5.99
C LEU A 545 -24.75 -8.71 -4.64
N THR A 546 -24.97 -10.02 -4.59
CA THR A 546 -24.86 -10.86 -3.39
C THR A 546 -23.42 -10.98 -2.87
N THR A 547 -22.41 -10.64 -3.66
CA THR A 547 -20.99 -10.69 -3.27
C THR A 547 -20.50 -9.41 -2.58
N SER A 548 -21.29 -8.33 -2.56
CA SER A 548 -20.93 -7.04 -1.96
C SER A 548 -21.88 -6.59 -0.85
N ILE A 549 -22.50 -7.53 -0.12
CA ILE A 549 -23.35 -7.21 1.03
C ILE A 549 -22.50 -6.41 2.04
N PRO A 550 -22.86 -5.15 2.36
CA PRO A 550 -22.17 -4.40 3.39
C PRO A 550 -22.22 -5.15 4.72
N SER A 551 -21.24 -4.92 5.60
CA SER A 551 -21.36 -5.37 6.99
C SER A 551 -22.68 -4.84 7.54
N ASP A 552 -23.61 -5.73 7.92
CA ASP A 552 -24.81 -5.33 8.64
C ASP A 552 -24.39 -4.47 9.83
N LYS A 553 -25.02 -3.29 9.95
CA LYS A 553 -24.78 -2.33 11.04
C LYS A 553 -25.99 -2.38 11.98
N PRO A 554 -26.13 -3.45 12.80
CA PRO A 554 -27.33 -3.64 13.62
C PRO A 554 -27.59 -2.47 14.58
N TRP A 555 -26.52 -1.81 15.04
CA TRP A 555 -26.62 -0.62 15.90
C TRP A 555 -27.27 0.58 15.18
N LEU A 556 -27.01 0.75 13.88
CA LEU A 556 -27.57 1.84 13.08
C LEU A 556 -29.05 1.58 12.83
N SER A 557 -29.39 0.35 12.43
CA SER A 557 -30.78 -0.10 12.28
C SER A 557 -31.58 0.13 13.57
N GLN A 558 -31.04 -0.29 14.72
CA GLN A 558 -31.69 -0.07 16.02
C GLN A 558 -31.91 1.43 16.33
N SER A 559 -30.91 2.27 16.04
CA SER A 559 -31.00 3.72 16.27
C SER A 559 -31.99 4.40 15.32
N LEU A 560 -32.08 3.97 14.06
CA LEU A 560 -33.06 4.51 13.11
C LEU A 560 -34.48 4.09 13.49
N ARG A 561 -34.67 2.84 13.91
CA ARG A 561 -35.97 2.35 14.40
C ARG A 561 -36.45 3.09 15.65
N SER A 562 -35.56 3.40 16.60
CA SER A 562 -35.94 4.18 17.78
C SER A 562 -36.32 5.62 17.44
N LEU A 563 -35.60 6.26 16.50
CA LEU A 563 -35.88 7.63 16.08
C LEU A 563 -37.19 7.78 15.28
N VAL A 564 -37.57 6.73 14.52
CA VAL A 564 -38.79 6.71 13.69
C VAL A 564 -40.00 6.20 14.47
N GLY A 565 -39.81 5.33 15.46
CA GLY A 565 -40.87 4.65 16.21
C GLY A 565 -41.92 5.56 16.89
N ASP A 566 -41.63 6.85 17.02
CA ASP A 566 -42.54 7.85 17.61
C ASP A 566 -43.40 8.62 16.57
N GLN A 567 -43.29 8.32 15.27
CA GLN A 567 -43.98 9.06 14.20
C GLN A 567 -44.93 8.16 13.40
N ALA A 568 -46.24 8.42 13.53
CA ALA A 568 -47.29 7.61 12.90
C ALA A 568 -47.24 7.61 11.35
N ASP A 569 -46.66 8.65 10.74
CA ASP A 569 -46.68 8.87 9.28
C ASP A 569 -45.30 8.71 8.61
N THR A 570 -44.29 8.21 9.33
CA THR A 570 -42.91 8.07 8.82
C THR A 570 -42.55 6.61 8.60
N VAL A 571 -42.17 6.26 7.37
CA VAL A 571 -41.79 4.88 7.00
C VAL A 571 -40.28 4.75 6.89
N LEU A 572 -39.69 3.78 7.62
CA LEU A 572 -38.28 3.40 7.53
C LEU A 572 -38.12 2.11 6.72
N GLN A 573 -37.28 2.15 5.70
CA GLN A 573 -36.78 0.98 4.97
C GLN A 573 -35.29 0.85 5.23
N GLU A 574 -34.80 -0.33 5.56
CA GLU A 574 -33.38 -0.58 5.86
C GLU A 574 -32.72 -1.38 4.74
N MET A 575 -31.42 -1.14 4.50
CA MET A 575 -30.62 -1.86 3.50
C MET A 575 -31.25 -1.87 2.09
N VAL A 576 -31.69 -0.69 1.64
CA VAL A 576 -32.35 -0.53 0.35
C VAL A 576 -31.31 -0.56 -0.76
N VAL A 577 -31.45 -1.49 -1.71
CA VAL A 577 -30.65 -1.50 -2.93
C VAL A 577 -31.37 -0.69 -4.00
N LEU A 578 -30.75 0.40 -4.44
CA LEU A 578 -31.30 1.30 -5.43
C LEU A 578 -30.53 1.18 -6.75
N GLU A 579 -31.27 1.10 -7.86
CA GLU A 579 -30.75 1.09 -9.24
C GLU A 579 -29.70 0.00 -9.49
N ASN A 580 -29.76 -1.12 -8.77
CA ASN A 580 -28.76 -2.21 -8.81
C ASN A 580 -27.30 -1.73 -8.62
N SER A 581 -27.10 -0.58 -7.98
CA SER A 581 -25.81 0.11 -7.94
C SER A 581 -25.45 0.61 -6.54
N TYR A 582 -26.44 1.13 -5.81
CA TYR A 582 -26.25 1.72 -4.50
C TYR A 582 -26.92 0.89 -3.42
N VAL A 583 -26.22 0.69 -2.31
CA VAL A 583 -26.81 0.15 -1.09
C VAL A 583 -26.94 1.31 -0.10
N ILE A 584 -28.16 1.59 0.33
CA ILE A 584 -28.50 2.66 1.26
C ILE A 584 -28.80 2.02 2.60
N ASP A 585 -28.12 2.48 3.68
CA ASP A 585 -28.27 1.88 5.01
C ASP A 585 -29.71 2.06 5.55
N GLY A 586 -30.33 3.21 5.30
CA GLY A 586 -31.73 3.45 5.62
C GLY A 586 -32.39 4.52 4.75
N VAL A 587 -33.66 4.33 4.41
CA VAL A 587 -34.50 5.29 3.70
C VAL A 587 -35.68 5.67 4.60
N ILE A 588 -35.80 6.94 4.91
CA ILE A 588 -36.90 7.50 5.70
C ILE A 588 -37.83 8.26 4.76
N THR A 589 -39.10 7.89 4.70
CA THR A 589 -40.12 8.56 3.89
C THR A 589 -41.09 9.28 4.81
N LYS A 590 -41.28 10.59 4.59
CA LYS A 590 -42.19 11.46 5.36
C LYS A 590 -43.19 12.16 4.42
N PRO A 591 -44.43 12.46 4.85
CA PRO A 591 -45.35 13.30 4.07
C PRO A 591 -44.84 14.75 4.03
N LEU A 592 -45.05 15.48 2.92
CA LEU A 592 -44.66 16.89 2.83
C LEU A 592 -45.49 17.77 3.79
N THR A 593 -44.81 18.51 4.65
CA THR A 593 -45.40 19.39 5.68
C THR A 593 -45.90 20.73 5.13
N HIS A 594 -46.58 20.79 3.97
CA HIS A 594 -47.34 21.98 3.54
C HIS A 594 -48.29 21.64 2.38
N GLN A 595 -49.52 21.27 2.71
CA GLN A 595 -50.66 21.52 1.83
C GLN A 595 -51.79 22.09 2.71
N PRO A 596 -52.16 23.38 2.58
CA PRO A 596 -53.39 23.84 3.18
C PRO A 596 -54.53 23.05 2.51
N SER A 597 -55.39 22.48 3.33
CA SER A 597 -56.63 21.83 2.90
C SER A 597 -57.49 22.85 2.15
N VAL A 598 -57.36 22.88 0.82
CA VAL A 598 -58.35 23.48 -0.05
C VAL A 598 -58.98 22.35 -0.83
N THR A 599 -60.23 22.10 -0.46
CA THR A 599 -61.23 21.33 -1.17
C THR A 599 -61.18 21.66 -2.65
N GLU A 600 -60.76 20.72 -3.49
CA GLU A 600 -61.33 20.54 -4.83
C GLU A 600 -61.00 19.14 -5.33
N ALA A 601 -62.03 18.29 -5.28
CA ALA A 601 -62.03 16.94 -5.79
C ALA A 601 -62.14 16.99 -7.32
N SER A 602 -61.00 17.05 -8.02
CA SER A 602 -60.88 16.60 -9.42
C SER A 602 -59.45 16.79 -9.92
N GLU A 603 -58.48 15.98 -9.45
CA GLU A 603 -57.21 15.68 -10.16
C GLU A 603 -56.33 14.64 -9.41
N ALA A 604 -56.95 13.77 -8.60
CA ALA A 604 -56.25 12.91 -7.64
C ALA A 604 -55.68 11.58 -8.19
N GLU A 605 -55.60 11.39 -9.51
CA GLU A 605 -55.16 10.11 -10.10
C GLU A 605 -53.81 10.14 -10.85
N CYS A 606 -53.05 11.23 -10.81
CA CYS A 606 -51.78 11.32 -11.57
C CYS A 606 -50.62 12.02 -10.84
N ARG A 607 -50.46 11.86 -9.52
CA ARG A 607 -49.19 12.19 -8.85
C ARG A 607 -48.51 10.93 -8.36
N SER A 608 -47.24 10.78 -8.72
CA SER A 608 -46.47 9.63 -8.26
C SER A 608 -46.19 9.76 -6.75
N PRO A 609 -46.12 8.66 -5.98
CA PRO A 609 -45.83 8.72 -4.53
C PRO A 609 -44.54 9.48 -4.16
N ALA A 610 -43.61 9.59 -5.12
CA ALA A 610 -42.36 10.33 -5.01
C ALA A 610 -42.54 11.86 -4.99
N GLU A 611 -43.66 12.39 -5.49
CA GLU A 611 -43.94 13.84 -5.57
C GLU A 611 -44.70 14.36 -4.34
N SER A 612 -45.29 13.46 -3.54
CA SER A 612 -46.06 13.79 -2.33
C SER A 612 -45.33 13.48 -1.02
N SER A 613 -44.09 12.98 -1.09
CA SER A 613 -43.31 12.57 0.08
C SER A 613 -41.85 13.04 0.02
N GLN A 614 -41.31 13.46 1.16
CA GLN A 614 -39.89 13.71 1.34
C GLN A 614 -39.20 12.38 1.65
N ARG A 615 -38.18 12.02 0.86
CA ARG A 615 -37.40 10.79 1.04
C ARG A 615 -35.98 11.16 1.47
N ILE A 616 -35.55 10.65 2.62
CA ILE A 616 -34.22 10.90 3.18
C ILE A 616 -33.41 9.60 3.10
N ALA A 617 -32.26 9.64 2.45
CA ALA A 617 -31.33 8.51 2.34
C ALA A 617 -30.20 8.66 3.38
N VAL A 618 -30.12 7.72 4.31
CA VAL A 618 -29.08 7.67 5.35
C VAL A 618 -27.95 6.76 4.88
N ILE A 619 -26.74 7.31 4.83
CA ILE A 619 -25.55 6.61 4.33
C ILE A 619 -24.46 6.65 5.39
N CYS A 620 -24.05 5.49 5.90
CA CYS A 620 -23.04 5.34 6.91
C CYS A 620 -21.80 4.64 6.34
N THR A 621 -20.67 5.33 6.24
CA THR A 621 -19.43 4.77 5.67
C THR A 621 -18.20 5.16 6.48
N ALA A 622 -17.15 4.35 6.44
CA ALA A 622 -15.98 4.50 7.30
C ALA A 622 -15.17 5.78 7.01
N ASN A 623 -14.99 6.11 5.73
CA ASN A 623 -14.21 7.27 5.28
C ASN A 623 -14.97 8.06 4.19
N PRO A 624 -16.08 8.73 4.53
CA PRO A 624 -16.92 9.42 3.57
C PRO A 624 -16.26 10.70 3.03
N PHE A 625 -15.48 11.38 3.87
CA PHE A 625 -15.04 12.75 3.67
C PHE A 625 -13.51 12.86 3.56
N CYS A 626 -13.06 13.96 2.97
CA CYS A 626 -11.65 14.35 3.05
C CYS A 626 -11.29 14.71 4.49
N HIS A 627 -10.12 14.28 4.94
CA HIS A 627 -9.64 14.45 6.30
C HIS A 627 -9.63 15.93 6.70
N GLY A 628 -10.21 16.22 7.87
CA GLY A 628 -10.33 17.59 8.39
C GLY A 628 -11.50 18.40 7.82
N THR A 629 -12.33 17.81 6.94
CA THR A 629 -13.43 18.51 6.26
C THR A 629 -14.72 17.69 6.25
N SER A 630 -15.84 18.33 5.90
CA SER A 630 -17.12 17.68 5.55
C SER A 630 -17.24 17.42 4.04
N HIS A 631 -16.18 17.62 3.26
CA HIS A 631 -16.21 17.49 1.80
C HIS A 631 -16.25 16.01 1.37
N PRO A 632 -17.30 15.56 0.67
CA PRO A 632 -17.45 14.16 0.29
C PRO A 632 -16.42 13.75 -0.76
N ARG A 633 -15.87 12.54 -0.61
CA ARG A 633 -14.96 11.93 -1.59
C ARG A 633 -15.70 11.45 -2.83
N GLY A 634 -14.98 11.24 -3.94
CA GLY A 634 -15.53 10.89 -5.26
C GLY A 634 -16.68 9.89 -5.28
N PRO A 635 -16.52 8.67 -4.72
CA PRO A 635 -17.58 7.68 -4.72
C PRO A 635 -18.85 8.12 -3.97
N LEU A 636 -18.69 8.82 -2.84
CA LEU A 636 -19.82 9.35 -2.08
C LEU A 636 -20.46 10.51 -2.81
N ALA A 637 -19.67 11.42 -3.39
CA ALA A 637 -20.16 12.54 -4.16
C ALA A 637 -20.99 12.09 -5.37
N ALA A 638 -20.54 11.07 -6.09
CA ALA A 638 -21.30 10.46 -7.19
C ALA A 638 -22.62 9.83 -6.69
N MET A 639 -22.57 9.07 -5.58
CA MET A 639 -23.78 8.50 -4.96
C MET A 639 -24.77 9.59 -4.55
N THR A 640 -24.32 10.63 -3.85
CA THR A 640 -25.15 11.76 -3.43
C THR A 640 -25.74 12.50 -4.63
N ARG A 641 -24.96 12.76 -5.68
CA ARG A 641 -25.44 13.38 -6.93
C ARG A 641 -26.58 12.57 -7.55
N HIS A 642 -26.41 11.26 -7.66
CA HIS A 642 -27.43 10.38 -8.22
C HIS A 642 -28.68 10.27 -7.35
N LEU A 643 -28.53 10.14 -6.03
CA LEU A 643 -29.66 10.08 -5.11
C LEU A 643 -30.47 11.38 -5.11
N ASN A 644 -29.80 12.52 -5.16
CA ASN A 644 -30.46 13.82 -5.31
C ASN A 644 -31.26 13.89 -6.63
N SER A 645 -30.71 13.38 -7.74
CA SER A 645 -31.42 13.31 -9.03
C SER A 645 -32.66 12.41 -8.99
N LEU A 646 -32.66 11.40 -8.10
CA LEU A 646 -33.77 10.49 -7.86
C LEU A 646 -34.78 11.03 -6.83
N GLY A 647 -34.56 12.24 -6.30
CA GLY A 647 -35.44 12.91 -5.33
C GLY A 647 -35.25 12.44 -3.89
N TYR A 648 -34.03 12.04 -3.50
CA TYR A 648 -33.66 11.75 -2.12
C TYR A 648 -32.80 12.87 -1.52
N ASP A 649 -33.10 13.25 -0.28
CA ASP A 649 -32.22 14.09 0.55
C ASP A 649 -31.19 13.20 1.24
N CYS A 650 -29.91 13.40 0.93
CA CYS A 650 -28.85 12.53 1.47
C CYS A 650 -28.33 13.03 2.82
N VAL A 651 -28.38 12.16 3.84
CA VAL A 651 -27.74 12.37 5.14
C VAL A 651 -26.59 11.38 5.27
N THR A 652 -25.37 11.90 5.15
CA THR A 652 -24.14 11.10 5.19
C THR A 652 -23.49 11.17 6.56
N VAL A 653 -23.18 10.01 7.15
CA VAL A 653 -22.57 9.91 8.47
C VAL A 653 -21.28 9.12 8.41
N ALA A 654 -20.23 9.66 9.04
CA ALA A 654 -18.97 8.96 9.19
C ALA A 654 -19.06 7.91 10.31
N GLU A 655 -18.61 6.68 10.03
CA GLU A 655 -18.66 5.61 11.03
C GLU A 655 -17.76 5.90 12.24
N HIS A 656 -16.59 6.51 11.99
CA HIS A 656 -15.62 6.83 13.04
C HIS A 656 -16.09 7.96 13.97
N THR A 657 -16.95 8.88 13.51
CA THR A 657 -17.53 9.91 14.40
C THR A 657 -18.51 9.29 15.39
N LEU A 658 -19.17 8.19 15.02
CA LEU A 658 -20.15 7.53 15.87
C LEU A 658 -19.53 6.51 16.81
N HIS A 659 -18.48 5.79 16.40
CA HIS A 659 -17.88 4.71 17.21
C HIS A 659 -17.28 5.18 18.55
N GLY A 660 -16.99 6.48 18.70
CA GLY A 660 -16.47 7.08 19.94
C GLY A 660 -17.52 7.73 20.84
N MET A 661 -18.80 7.76 20.45
CA MET A 661 -19.84 8.48 21.18
C MET A 661 -20.68 7.53 22.05
N PRO A 662 -21.08 7.94 23.27
CA PRO A 662 -22.08 7.21 24.05
C PRO A 662 -23.43 7.19 23.29
N GLU A 663 -24.25 6.18 23.55
CA GLU A 663 -25.46 5.88 22.77
C GLU A 663 -26.45 7.05 22.71
N GLU A 664 -26.69 7.72 23.83
CA GLU A 664 -27.56 8.89 23.93
C GLU A 664 -27.10 10.04 23.01
N LYS A 665 -25.80 10.36 23.02
CA LYS A 665 -25.22 11.40 22.16
C LYS A 665 -25.26 11.02 20.69
N ARG A 666 -25.15 9.73 20.36
CA ARG A 666 -25.31 9.23 18.98
C ARG A 666 -26.74 9.45 18.49
N MET A 667 -27.73 9.12 19.33
CA MET A 667 -29.14 9.31 18.99
C MET A 667 -29.47 10.80 18.83
N GLU A 668 -28.98 11.66 19.73
CA GLU A 668 -29.15 13.11 19.61
C GLU A 668 -28.51 13.66 18.32
N PHE A 669 -27.31 13.21 17.99
CA PHE A 669 -26.63 13.59 16.74
C PHE A 669 -27.43 13.17 15.50
N LEU A 670 -27.89 11.92 15.44
CA LEU A 670 -28.71 11.43 14.32
C LEU A 670 -30.06 12.14 14.24
N SER A 671 -30.71 12.40 15.38
CA SER A 671 -31.96 13.16 15.45
C SER A 671 -31.80 14.57 14.86
N ARG A 672 -30.74 15.29 15.24
CA ARG A 672 -30.43 16.62 14.70
C ARG A 672 -30.21 16.62 13.19
N GLN A 673 -29.57 15.59 12.66
CA GLN A 673 -29.30 15.48 11.22
C GLN A 673 -30.53 15.10 10.41
N LEU A 674 -31.43 14.27 10.97
CA LEU A 674 -32.61 13.75 10.26
C LEU A 674 -33.87 14.61 10.46
N PHE A 675 -33.92 15.42 11.53
CA PHE A 675 -35.07 16.24 11.93
C PHE A 675 -34.64 17.60 12.50
N PRO A 676 -34.03 18.50 11.69
CA PRO A 676 -33.57 19.80 12.16
C PRO A 676 -34.71 20.70 12.70
N GLU A 677 -35.94 20.51 12.20
CA GLU A 677 -37.13 21.28 12.59
C GLU A 677 -37.53 21.11 14.07
N ARG A 678 -37.21 19.97 14.70
CA ARG A 678 -37.56 19.68 16.10
C ARG A 678 -36.84 20.56 17.13
N HIS A 679 -35.77 21.26 16.73
CA HIS A 679 -34.96 22.09 17.63
C HIS A 679 -35.10 23.59 17.39
N GLY A 680 -35.77 24.03 16.31
CA GLY A 680 -36.03 25.45 16.04
C GLY A 680 -37.20 26.03 16.84
N SER A 681 -38.04 25.19 17.44
CA SER A 681 -39.24 25.61 18.18
C SER A 681 -38.98 26.01 19.65
N ASP A 682 -37.79 25.77 20.19
CA ASP A 682 -37.45 26.07 21.59
C ASP A 682 -36.80 27.46 21.79
N THR A 683 -36.67 28.26 20.73
CA THR A 683 -36.19 29.66 20.83
C THR A 683 -37.25 30.63 20.30
N ARG A 684 -38.31 30.84 21.09
CA ARG A 684 -39.14 32.05 20.99
C ARG A 684 -38.70 33.04 22.09
N PRO A 685 -38.37 34.30 21.77
CA PRO A 685 -38.05 35.30 22.79
C PRO A 685 -39.32 35.66 23.58
N GLU A 686 -39.18 35.76 24.90
CA GLU A 686 -40.18 36.31 25.81
C GLU A 686 -40.61 37.70 25.32
N THR A 687 -41.85 37.83 24.86
CA THR A 687 -42.52 39.11 24.72
C THR A 687 -42.71 39.71 26.11
N GLU A 688 -42.02 40.81 26.38
CA GLU A 688 -42.29 41.74 27.47
C GLU A 688 -43.77 42.15 27.45
N GLN A 689 -44.50 41.74 28.49
CA GLN A 689 -45.80 42.31 28.82
C GLN A 689 -45.57 43.70 29.43
N LEU A 690 -45.79 44.75 28.64
CA LEU A 690 -46.14 46.07 29.16
C LEU A 690 -47.63 46.05 29.55
N GLY A 691 -47.90 46.28 30.83
CA GLY A 691 -49.25 46.45 31.35
C GLY A 691 -49.27 47.39 32.54
N SER A 692 -49.75 48.62 32.27
CA SER A 692 -50.12 49.71 33.21
C SER A 692 -49.01 50.58 33.77
#